data_AF-A0A4R4FFA0-F1
#
_entry.id   AF-A0A4R4FFA0-F1
#
_cell.length_a   1.000
_cell.length_b   1.000
_cell.length_c   1.000
_cell.angle_alpha   90.00
_cell.angle_beta   90.00
_cell.angle_gamma   90.00
#
_symmetry.space_group_name_H-M   'P 1'
#
loop_
_entity.id
_entity.type
_entity.pdbx_description
1 polymer ?
#
loop_
_entity_poly.entity_id
_entity_poly.type
_entity_poly.pdbx_seq_one_letter_code
_entity_poly.pdbx_strand_id
1 'polypeptide(L)'
;MDNMILKKYQEISAYEYKFPGVSFESALGEILKLSVPDVYMYEDILYSNNALLLSMLCDVLSSQKIVDETENGIASVTFILEQYIKKTIGKVFKDHLTCQGVDVWKDTKRVAQWMYRNGEKSIDENSLLSVIKTGENFLLSMIQMGFMDCYERDNKKQYYFVIDSLTDFLIARSLFEDIGEKNYEEKISIIKSKVESLYNLEEALIIAIFDNMSPDYEKIKDLLIGTELIENLDFNTLVKVHFKQDDIATFLRMFKPIDHSTLLQAMGGYTDKPFNCSNYLFNYYCASRERLCDLSNTLAGYHFQNGIKNRLKNVLYFTTLNDREDRRDDEAFYLGLLCCAAPNKDVRCLAMKLLYEVVSKNEGYVDRLIIEYERIFDFYIQEAIIYVLSQIKKDNGKILDFYNKIIEKQDNLTAKSIRRISTYFGNPYSYIKWNRKNLFKYNKDAIVSDYLNDILFSVDLMNKDFLPFRYWGKDHIDMYTRFLINDKHEIEKINDYLCRKYSCVRGGNCSGLMAFEKMIMPEIKPMAEIETMDMNSFLESFETVFRYVFEYFNIPVDRKSMNMREEDFRHSVYMKCVDIATGLYYGSLMCNYYTNQFATYNNNQNSIGYEVYDPLEYGEDVIITAPIPTYQDFIERLGDYVINSIEIPVSRDIHWVRNAELTRRNVLHILEKIELKHQEWVILACRVSLHEEDNYDTKWRDTYDVWCCTSENETINNDGNARYLTIELEEYLGELKAYPDNTLKPWLCKDVKNINSQSEVFENTSLVLPPSEIISFFNLKLNVSDLSWETQEKEKVIICNNNKNSYYRDPIGGTVFIRKDFLDKFLEEHTVKYFAFTERLIPETGYADETSLHFEIINGKIVKEIKNAGGYGRRNSESNPLCSVCPHTNIIENESDDSQLSDVEWLNNMLVKYGIVDDIDTIDEKDF
;
A
#
# COMPACT_ATOMS: atom_id res chain seq x y z
N MET A 1 4.25 -7.82 -43.92
CA MET A 1 4.81 -8.56 -42.77
C MET A 1 4.95 -10.01 -43.21
N ASP A 2 6.13 -10.59 -43.10
CA ASP A 2 6.45 -11.91 -43.68
C ASP A 2 5.67 -13.02 -42.95
N ASN A 3 4.98 -13.90 -43.69
CA ASN A 3 4.13 -14.96 -43.12
C ASN A 3 4.95 -15.93 -42.25
N MET A 4 6.26 -16.03 -42.49
CA MET A 4 7.18 -16.80 -41.64
C MET A 4 7.41 -16.15 -40.27
N ILE A 5 7.43 -14.81 -40.21
CA ILE A 5 7.57 -14.04 -38.97
C ILE A 5 6.25 -14.13 -38.18
N LEU A 6 5.10 -14.01 -38.85
CA LEU A 6 3.79 -14.13 -38.21
C LEU A 6 3.59 -15.51 -37.58
N LYS A 7 4.03 -16.57 -38.27
CA LYS A 7 3.94 -17.95 -37.77
C LYS A 7 4.90 -18.21 -36.61
N LYS A 8 6.11 -17.62 -36.64
CA LYS A 8 7.03 -17.61 -35.49
C LYS A 8 6.45 -16.86 -34.29
N TYR A 9 5.80 -15.71 -34.50
CA TYR A 9 5.13 -14.98 -33.43
C TYR A 9 3.94 -15.76 -32.84
N GLN A 10 3.17 -16.47 -33.68
CA GLN A 10 2.08 -17.34 -33.22
C GLN A 10 2.59 -18.58 -32.46
N GLU A 11 3.73 -19.13 -32.88
CA GLU A 11 4.40 -20.22 -32.15
C GLU A 11 4.96 -19.71 -30.80
N ILE A 12 5.61 -18.54 -30.77
CA ILE A 12 6.12 -17.91 -29.54
C ILE A 12 4.98 -17.55 -28.58
N SER A 13 3.88 -16.97 -29.08
CA SER A 13 2.73 -16.63 -28.23
C SER A 13 2.08 -17.90 -27.66
N ALA A 14 2.03 -19.01 -28.40
CA ALA A 14 1.54 -20.29 -27.90
C ALA A 14 2.40 -20.91 -26.77
N TYR A 15 3.67 -20.49 -26.64
CA TYR A 15 4.54 -20.86 -25.52
C TYR A 15 4.46 -19.87 -24.35
N GLU A 16 4.22 -18.57 -24.57
CA GLU A 16 3.89 -17.61 -23.50
C GLU A 16 2.64 -18.00 -22.71
N TYR A 17 1.64 -18.62 -23.36
CA TYR A 17 0.42 -19.11 -22.68
C TYR A 17 0.58 -20.45 -21.96
N LYS A 18 1.73 -21.15 -22.06
CA LYS A 18 1.94 -22.49 -21.47
C LYS A 18 2.81 -22.52 -20.22
N PHE A 19 3.49 -21.43 -19.91
CA PHE A 19 4.21 -21.26 -18.65
C PHE A 19 3.89 -19.85 -18.14
N PRO A 20 2.96 -19.68 -17.18
CA PRO A 20 2.61 -18.36 -16.66
C PRO A 20 3.73 -17.66 -15.88
N GLY A 21 4.97 -18.14 -15.96
CA GLY A 21 6.04 -17.78 -15.04
C GLY A 21 5.71 -18.20 -13.61
N VAL A 22 6.67 -18.03 -12.71
CA VAL A 22 6.36 -17.95 -11.27
C VAL A 22 6.09 -16.47 -11.02
N SER A 23 4.98 -16.12 -10.37
CA SER A 23 4.73 -14.71 -10.05
C SER A 23 5.89 -14.18 -9.22
N PHE A 24 6.26 -12.92 -9.44
CA PHE A 24 7.32 -12.27 -8.66
C PHE A 24 7.06 -12.44 -7.16
N GLU A 25 5.80 -12.34 -6.74
CA GLU A 25 5.34 -12.50 -5.36
C GLU A 25 5.56 -13.93 -4.82
N SER A 26 5.38 -14.96 -5.65
CA SER A 26 5.63 -16.35 -5.25
C SER A 26 7.12 -16.66 -5.14
N ALA A 27 7.93 -16.15 -6.08
CA ALA A 27 9.38 -16.32 -6.05
C ALA A 27 10.01 -15.53 -4.90
N LEU A 28 9.55 -14.29 -4.71
CA LEU A 28 9.91 -13.45 -3.58
C LEU A 28 9.49 -14.14 -2.27
N GLY A 29 8.27 -14.66 -2.16
CA GLY A 29 7.79 -15.38 -0.97
C GLY A 29 8.67 -16.56 -0.54
N GLU A 30 9.26 -17.30 -1.50
CA GLU A 30 10.21 -18.38 -1.17
C GLU A 30 11.61 -17.86 -0.82
N ILE A 31 12.10 -16.81 -1.49
CA ILE A 31 13.41 -16.21 -1.21
C ILE A 31 13.42 -15.48 0.13
N LEU A 32 12.32 -14.83 0.50
CA LEU A 32 12.15 -14.12 1.76
C LEU A 32 12.13 -15.02 2.98
N LYS A 33 11.85 -16.33 2.81
CA LYS A 33 12.00 -17.33 3.88
C LYS A 33 13.46 -17.66 4.18
N LEU A 34 14.40 -17.25 3.32
CA LEU A 34 15.82 -17.55 3.46
C LEU A 34 16.50 -16.51 4.36
N SER A 35 17.42 -16.96 5.22
CA SER A 35 18.22 -16.10 6.10
C SER A 35 19.36 -15.41 5.37
N VAL A 36 19.10 -14.84 4.21
CA VAL A 36 20.11 -14.22 3.34
C VAL A 36 20.28 -12.75 3.74
N PRO A 37 21.51 -12.26 3.97
CA PRO A 37 21.74 -10.91 4.50
C PRO A 37 21.39 -9.79 3.50
N ASP A 38 21.72 -9.96 2.21
CA ASP A 38 21.49 -8.94 1.17
C ASP A 38 20.91 -9.58 -0.11
N VAL A 39 19.61 -9.88 -0.06
CA VAL A 39 18.85 -10.39 -1.23
C VAL A 39 18.87 -9.38 -2.39
N TYR A 40 19.08 -8.09 -2.10
CA TYR A 40 19.00 -7.01 -3.06
C TYR A 40 20.23 -6.92 -3.98
N MET A 41 21.38 -7.48 -3.60
CA MET A 41 22.52 -7.65 -4.52
C MET A 41 22.20 -8.53 -5.74
N TYR A 42 21.09 -9.25 -5.70
CA TYR A 42 20.67 -10.19 -6.74
C TYR A 42 19.37 -9.75 -7.44
N GLU A 43 18.97 -8.49 -7.28
CA GLU A 43 17.74 -7.94 -7.86
C GLU A 43 17.64 -8.17 -9.37
N ASP A 44 18.73 -8.05 -10.12
CA ASP A 44 18.74 -8.33 -11.57
C ASP A 44 18.31 -9.78 -11.90
N ILE A 45 18.60 -10.74 -11.01
CA ILE A 45 18.17 -12.13 -11.14
C ILE A 45 16.71 -12.29 -10.67
N LEU A 46 16.30 -11.56 -9.62
CA LEU A 46 14.93 -11.55 -9.10
C LEU A 46 13.93 -10.99 -10.13
N TYR A 47 14.30 -9.91 -10.81
CA TYR A 47 13.49 -9.25 -11.84
C TYR A 47 13.50 -9.99 -13.18
N SER A 48 14.30 -11.04 -13.34
CA SER A 48 14.33 -11.83 -14.57
C SER A 48 13.03 -12.60 -14.84
N ASN A 49 12.15 -12.73 -13.84
CA ASN A 49 10.90 -13.52 -13.87
C ASN A 49 11.08 -14.96 -14.42
N ASN A 50 12.31 -15.48 -14.38
CA ASN A 50 12.63 -16.79 -14.89
C ASN A 50 12.57 -17.82 -13.76
N ALA A 51 11.54 -18.67 -13.76
CA ALA A 51 11.27 -19.68 -12.73
C ALA A 51 12.47 -20.60 -12.44
N LEU A 52 13.28 -20.92 -13.46
CA LEU A 52 14.46 -21.77 -13.33
C LEU A 52 15.60 -21.02 -12.61
N LEU A 53 15.87 -19.78 -13.00
CA LEU A 53 16.89 -18.94 -12.34
C LEU A 53 16.51 -18.66 -10.89
N LEU A 54 15.23 -18.37 -10.62
CA LEU A 54 14.70 -18.10 -9.29
C LEU A 54 14.77 -19.33 -8.37
N SER A 55 14.34 -20.51 -8.86
CA SER A 55 14.44 -21.77 -8.10
C SER A 55 15.88 -22.14 -7.77
N MET A 56 16.81 -21.96 -8.73
CA MET A 56 18.22 -22.23 -8.49
C MET A 56 18.86 -21.17 -7.58
N LEU A 57 18.44 -19.91 -7.66
CA LEU A 57 18.87 -18.85 -6.76
C LEU A 57 18.49 -19.18 -5.31
N CYS A 58 17.25 -19.63 -5.02
CA CYS A 58 16.86 -20.08 -3.67
C CYS A 58 17.79 -21.16 -3.11
N ASP A 59 18.09 -22.16 -3.93
CA ASP A 59 18.94 -23.30 -3.61
C ASP A 59 20.39 -22.88 -3.30
N VAL A 60 20.88 -21.83 -3.96
CA VAL A 60 22.25 -21.31 -3.81
C VAL A 60 22.35 -20.33 -2.65
N LEU A 61 21.38 -19.43 -2.51
CA LEU A 61 21.32 -18.43 -1.45
C LEU A 61 21.15 -19.07 -0.05
N SER A 62 20.59 -20.27 0.02
CA SER A 62 20.54 -21.08 1.26
C SER A 62 21.90 -21.61 1.74
N SER A 63 22.99 -21.35 1.01
CA SER A 63 24.34 -21.78 1.38
C SER A 63 24.84 -21.01 2.60
N GLN A 64 25.36 -21.73 3.60
CA GLN A 64 25.93 -21.15 4.82
C GLN A 64 27.01 -20.09 4.53
N LYS A 65 27.78 -20.24 3.43
CA LYS A 65 28.79 -19.25 3.04
C LYS A 65 28.23 -17.86 2.73
N ILE A 66 27.04 -17.81 2.13
CA ILE A 66 26.33 -16.58 1.78
C ILE A 66 25.63 -16.02 3.02
N VAL A 67 25.03 -16.90 3.82
CA VAL A 67 24.37 -16.55 5.09
C VAL A 67 25.37 -15.93 6.08
N ASP A 68 26.58 -16.47 6.16
CA ASP A 68 27.64 -16.02 7.09
C ASP A 68 28.49 -14.85 6.53
N GLU A 69 28.17 -14.32 5.35
CA GLU A 69 28.91 -13.21 4.70
C GLU A 69 30.41 -13.48 4.49
N THR A 70 30.78 -14.74 4.27
CA THR A 70 32.20 -15.16 4.21
C THR A 70 32.89 -14.89 2.86
N GLU A 71 32.15 -14.52 1.81
CA GLU A 71 32.66 -14.32 0.44
C GLU A 71 32.36 -12.88 -0.04
N ASN A 72 33.36 -12.17 -0.58
CA ASN A 72 33.25 -10.76 -1.05
C ASN A 72 32.41 -10.62 -2.36
N GLY A 73 32.23 -9.43 -2.93
CA GLY A 73 31.26 -9.14 -4.02
C GLY A 73 31.41 -10.02 -5.29
N ILE A 74 32.56 -9.99 -5.95
CA ILE A 74 32.89 -10.83 -7.11
C ILE A 74 32.93 -12.30 -6.72
N ALA A 75 33.43 -12.61 -5.52
CA ALA A 75 33.47 -13.97 -5.02
C ALA A 75 32.05 -14.53 -4.86
N SER A 76 31.09 -13.72 -4.44
CA SER A 76 29.68 -14.07 -4.29
C SER A 76 28.98 -14.30 -5.63
N VAL A 77 29.13 -13.37 -6.60
CA VAL A 77 28.56 -13.54 -7.95
C VAL A 77 29.15 -14.79 -8.62
N THR A 78 30.48 -14.94 -8.61
CA THR A 78 31.15 -16.11 -9.20
C THR A 78 30.89 -17.41 -8.42
N PHE A 79 30.62 -17.36 -7.11
CA PHE A 79 30.20 -18.51 -6.32
C PHE A 79 28.80 -18.99 -6.71
N ILE A 80 27.85 -18.08 -6.95
CA ILE A 80 26.50 -18.45 -7.40
C ILE A 80 26.58 -19.21 -8.72
N LEU A 81 27.37 -18.69 -9.66
CA LEU A 81 27.61 -19.30 -10.96
C LEU A 81 28.31 -20.66 -10.86
N GLU A 82 29.32 -20.74 -10.00
CA GLU A 82 30.00 -22.00 -9.68
C GLU A 82 29.00 -23.05 -9.18
N GLN A 83 28.11 -22.68 -8.26
CA GLN A 83 27.09 -23.58 -7.73
C GLN A 83 26.06 -23.95 -8.80
N TYR A 84 25.63 -23.01 -9.64
CA TYR A 84 24.69 -23.27 -10.72
C TYR A 84 25.25 -24.30 -11.71
N ILE A 85 26.49 -24.12 -12.16
CA ILE A 85 27.17 -25.07 -13.05
C ILE A 85 27.33 -26.42 -12.34
N LYS A 86 27.83 -26.44 -11.10
CA LYS A 86 28.04 -27.69 -10.35
C LYS A 86 26.76 -28.48 -10.12
N LYS A 87 25.69 -27.82 -9.66
CA LYS A 87 24.40 -28.45 -9.35
C LYS A 87 23.68 -28.89 -10.62
N THR A 88 23.65 -28.07 -11.68
CA THR A 88 22.96 -28.43 -12.93
C THR A 88 23.63 -29.62 -13.60
N ILE A 89 24.96 -29.62 -13.74
CA ILE A 89 25.70 -30.78 -14.27
C ILE A 89 25.48 -32.01 -13.38
N GLY A 90 25.52 -31.84 -12.06
CA GLY A 90 25.35 -32.93 -11.11
C GLY A 90 23.92 -33.50 -10.98
N LYS A 91 22.88 -32.75 -11.34
CA LYS A 91 21.47 -33.19 -11.28
C LYS A 91 20.92 -33.58 -12.65
N VAL A 92 21.11 -32.73 -13.67
CA VAL A 92 20.45 -32.86 -14.99
C VAL A 92 21.25 -33.76 -15.92
N PHE A 93 22.57 -33.67 -15.88
CA PHE A 93 23.45 -34.33 -16.85
C PHE A 93 24.25 -35.49 -16.27
N LYS A 94 24.00 -35.86 -15.01
CA LYS A 94 24.77 -36.85 -14.24
C LYS A 94 24.94 -38.18 -14.97
N ASP A 95 23.91 -38.61 -15.69
CA ASP A 95 23.87 -39.89 -16.39
C ASP A 95 24.23 -39.76 -17.90
N HIS A 96 24.44 -38.53 -18.39
CA HIS A 96 24.67 -38.22 -19.80
C HIS A 96 26.09 -37.70 -20.11
N LEU A 97 26.84 -37.27 -19.09
CA LEU A 97 28.21 -36.76 -19.24
C LEU A 97 29.20 -37.62 -18.45
N THR A 98 30.44 -37.71 -18.93
CA THR A 98 31.52 -38.44 -18.25
C THR A 98 32.32 -37.56 -17.27
N CYS A 99 31.93 -36.30 -17.08
CA CYS A 99 32.58 -35.35 -16.18
C CYS A 99 31.63 -34.86 -15.07
N GLN A 100 32.20 -34.39 -13.97
CA GLN A 100 31.42 -33.76 -12.89
C GLN A 100 31.34 -32.25 -13.10
N GLY A 101 30.33 -31.61 -12.50
CA GLY A 101 30.18 -30.15 -12.61
C GLY A 101 31.38 -29.36 -12.07
N VAL A 102 32.16 -29.94 -11.14
CA VAL A 102 33.43 -29.36 -10.67
C VAL A 102 34.48 -29.30 -11.79
N ASP A 103 34.50 -30.29 -12.69
CA ASP A 103 35.44 -30.34 -13.80
C ASP A 103 35.07 -29.33 -14.88
N VAL A 104 33.77 -29.19 -15.18
CA VAL A 104 33.23 -28.16 -16.07
C VAL A 104 33.59 -26.76 -15.54
N TRP A 105 33.40 -26.48 -14.25
CA TRP A 105 33.78 -25.19 -13.66
C TRP A 105 35.29 -24.90 -13.74
N LYS A 106 36.15 -25.91 -13.56
CA LYS A 106 37.60 -25.75 -13.74
C LYS A 106 37.94 -25.38 -15.18
N ASP A 107 37.23 -25.93 -16.17
CA ASP A 107 37.37 -25.56 -17.57
C ASP A 107 36.88 -24.13 -17.83
N THR A 108 35.73 -23.73 -17.26
CA THR A 108 35.23 -22.33 -17.34
C THR A 108 36.28 -21.33 -16.88
N LYS A 109 36.96 -21.59 -15.74
CA LYS A 109 38.03 -20.72 -15.25
C LYS A 109 39.26 -20.69 -16.17
N ARG A 110 39.62 -21.83 -16.77
CA ARG A 110 40.72 -21.89 -17.74
C ARG A 110 40.42 -21.07 -19.00
N VAL A 111 39.18 -21.13 -19.50
CA VAL A 111 38.71 -20.34 -20.64
C VAL A 111 38.77 -18.85 -20.31
N ALA A 112 38.27 -18.42 -19.15
CA ALA A 112 38.35 -17.03 -18.72
C ALA A 112 39.80 -16.54 -18.56
N GLN A 113 40.69 -17.37 -18.03
CA GLN A 113 42.11 -17.03 -17.93
C GLN A 113 42.78 -16.90 -19.31
N TRP A 114 42.37 -17.71 -20.29
CA TRP A 114 42.81 -17.56 -21.67
C TRP A 114 42.31 -16.25 -22.28
N MET A 115 41.02 -15.92 -22.08
CA MET A 115 40.41 -14.66 -22.53
C MET A 115 41.17 -13.46 -21.96
N TYR A 116 41.45 -13.47 -20.65
CA TYR A 116 42.26 -12.46 -19.97
C TYR A 116 43.65 -12.29 -20.62
N ARG A 117 44.38 -13.39 -20.85
CA ARG A 117 45.75 -13.33 -21.38
C ARG A 117 45.80 -12.79 -22.82
N ASN A 118 44.82 -13.15 -23.64
CA ASN A 118 44.79 -12.75 -25.06
C ASN A 118 44.07 -11.41 -25.29
N GLY A 119 43.38 -10.86 -24.29
CA GLY A 119 42.62 -9.61 -24.46
C GLY A 119 41.41 -9.78 -25.36
N GLU A 120 40.78 -10.96 -25.35
CA GLU A 120 39.61 -11.28 -26.17
C GLU A 120 38.46 -11.81 -25.29
N LYS A 121 37.21 -11.44 -25.61
CA LYS A 121 36.00 -11.97 -24.94
C LYS A 121 35.39 -13.20 -25.64
N SER A 122 35.98 -13.62 -26.75
CA SER A 122 35.61 -14.82 -27.50
C SER A 122 36.83 -15.70 -27.71
N ILE A 123 36.63 -16.99 -27.88
CA ILE A 123 37.69 -17.97 -28.10
C ILE A 123 37.36 -18.85 -29.30
N ASP A 124 38.32 -19.03 -30.22
CA ASP A 124 38.10 -19.88 -31.38
C ASP A 124 38.05 -21.36 -30.98
N GLU A 125 37.33 -22.18 -31.75
CA GLU A 125 37.13 -23.60 -31.46
C GLU A 125 38.42 -24.39 -31.18
N ASN A 126 39.50 -24.13 -31.92
CA ASN A 126 40.75 -24.86 -31.73
C ASN A 126 41.41 -24.46 -30.40
N SER A 127 41.45 -23.15 -30.12
CA SER A 127 41.97 -22.63 -28.86
C SER A 127 41.14 -23.13 -27.68
N LEU A 128 39.81 -23.14 -27.79
CA LEU A 128 38.91 -23.64 -26.76
C LEU A 128 39.18 -25.11 -26.43
N LEU A 129 39.20 -25.97 -27.44
CA LEU A 129 39.47 -27.40 -27.29
C LEU A 129 40.87 -27.68 -26.71
N SER A 130 41.84 -26.79 -26.91
CA SER A 130 43.19 -26.90 -26.33
C SER A 130 43.26 -26.51 -24.84
N VAL A 131 42.34 -25.66 -24.39
CA VAL A 131 42.31 -25.11 -23.02
C VAL A 131 41.48 -26.00 -22.09
N ILE A 132 40.38 -26.58 -22.60
CA ILE A 132 39.47 -27.41 -21.81
C ILE A 132 39.97 -28.86 -21.69
N LYS A 133 39.70 -29.50 -20.56
CA LYS A 133 40.06 -30.90 -20.28
C LYS A 133 38.88 -31.86 -20.44
N THR A 134 37.65 -31.37 -20.32
CA THR A 134 36.43 -32.18 -20.44
C THR A 134 35.96 -32.34 -21.90
N GLY A 135 36.62 -31.70 -22.86
CA GLY A 135 36.40 -31.89 -24.29
C GLY A 135 34.97 -31.49 -24.73
N GLU A 136 34.37 -32.28 -25.62
CA GLU A 136 33.02 -32.01 -26.14
C GLU A 136 31.94 -31.92 -25.06
N ASN A 137 32.12 -32.61 -23.91
CA ASN A 137 31.18 -32.54 -22.80
C ASN A 137 31.02 -31.12 -22.25
N PHE A 138 32.08 -30.30 -22.28
CA PHE A 138 32.02 -28.90 -21.88
C PHE A 138 31.11 -28.10 -22.82
N LEU A 139 31.35 -28.19 -24.12
CA LEU A 139 30.62 -27.42 -25.13
C LEU A 139 29.15 -27.79 -25.15
N LEU A 140 28.84 -29.09 -25.20
CA LEU A 140 27.47 -29.59 -25.18
C LEU A 140 26.70 -29.08 -23.94
N SER A 141 27.30 -29.20 -22.77
CA SER A 141 26.63 -28.80 -21.53
C SER A 141 26.49 -27.29 -21.38
N MET A 142 27.54 -26.52 -21.65
CA MET A 142 27.52 -25.06 -21.49
C MET A 142 26.59 -24.37 -22.50
N ILE A 143 26.50 -24.89 -23.73
CA ILE A 143 25.55 -24.38 -24.75
C ILE A 143 24.12 -24.77 -24.37
N GLN A 144 23.88 -26.03 -24.00
CA GLN A 144 22.55 -26.50 -23.64
C GLN A 144 22.01 -25.81 -22.37
N MET A 145 22.88 -25.40 -21.46
CA MET A 145 22.54 -24.61 -20.28
C MET A 145 22.36 -23.11 -20.58
N GLY A 146 22.67 -22.65 -21.79
CA GLY A 146 22.58 -21.24 -22.19
C GLY A 146 23.69 -20.35 -21.61
N PHE A 147 24.80 -20.92 -21.12
CA PHE A 147 25.95 -20.13 -20.63
C PHE A 147 26.93 -19.75 -21.71
N MET A 148 27.04 -20.55 -22.76
CA MET A 148 27.89 -20.26 -23.92
C MET A 148 27.09 -20.34 -25.21
N ASP A 149 27.49 -19.53 -26.17
CA ASP A 149 26.97 -19.57 -27.53
C ASP A 149 28.14 -19.35 -28.51
N CYS A 150 27.85 -19.48 -29.81
CA CYS A 150 28.85 -19.33 -30.85
C CYS A 150 28.35 -18.51 -32.04
N TYR A 151 29.28 -17.80 -32.67
CA TYR A 151 29.08 -17.16 -33.96
C TYR A 151 30.21 -17.52 -34.91
N GLU A 152 29.97 -17.41 -36.21
CA GLU A 152 31.02 -17.59 -37.21
C GLU A 152 31.64 -16.24 -37.59
N ARG A 153 32.97 -16.18 -37.54
CA ARG A 153 33.77 -15.05 -38.05
C ARG A 153 34.96 -15.62 -38.79
N ASP A 154 35.17 -15.16 -40.03
CA ASP A 154 36.30 -15.59 -40.89
C ASP A 154 36.41 -17.12 -41.07
N ASN A 155 35.27 -17.80 -41.29
CA ASN A 155 35.15 -19.27 -41.38
C ASN A 155 35.66 -20.03 -40.15
N LYS A 156 35.71 -19.37 -38.98
CA LYS A 156 36.01 -19.99 -37.69
C LYS A 156 34.84 -19.77 -36.74
N LYS A 157 34.48 -20.84 -36.02
CA LYS A 157 33.54 -20.73 -34.90
C LYS A 157 34.24 -20.08 -33.72
N GLN A 158 33.64 -19.00 -33.24
CA GLN A 158 34.03 -18.27 -32.06
C GLN A 158 33.01 -18.53 -30.97
N TYR A 159 33.47 -18.96 -29.80
CA TYR A 159 32.63 -19.22 -28.64
C TYR A 159 32.78 -18.09 -27.64
N TYR A 160 31.68 -17.71 -27.00
CA TYR A 160 31.62 -16.65 -26.00
C TYR A 160 30.62 -17.02 -24.89
N PHE A 161 30.72 -16.39 -23.72
CA PHE A 161 29.68 -16.56 -22.71
C PHE A 161 28.49 -15.65 -23.02
N VAL A 162 27.28 -16.17 -22.95
CA VAL A 162 26.04 -15.48 -23.36
C VAL A 162 25.75 -14.26 -22.47
N ILE A 163 26.16 -14.32 -21.21
CA ILE A 163 25.97 -13.24 -20.25
C ILE A 163 27.26 -12.41 -20.22
N ASP A 164 27.22 -11.18 -20.75
CA ASP A 164 28.43 -10.35 -20.85
C ASP A 164 29.07 -10.05 -19.48
N SER A 165 28.24 -9.74 -18.47
CA SER A 165 28.72 -9.47 -17.11
C SER A 165 29.45 -10.67 -16.49
N LEU A 166 29.05 -11.90 -16.84
CA LEU A 166 29.72 -13.13 -16.40
C LEU A 166 31.16 -13.19 -16.95
N THR A 167 31.35 -12.86 -18.22
CA THR A 167 32.67 -12.80 -18.84
C THR A 167 33.57 -11.82 -18.10
N ASP A 168 33.04 -10.64 -17.78
CA ASP A 168 33.79 -9.57 -17.14
C ASP A 168 34.21 -9.93 -15.70
N PHE A 169 33.33 -10.52 -14.91
CA PHE A 169 33.67 -10.98 -13.55
C PHE A 169 34.72 -12.10 -13.55
N LEU A 170 34.65 -13.04 -14.50
CA LEU A 170 35.63 -14.13 -14.61
C LEU A 170 37.01 -13.64 -15.09
N ILE A 171 37.03 -12.67 -16.00
CA ILE A 171 38.26 -12.01 -16.46
C ILE A 171 38.87 -11.17 -15.32
N ALA A 172 38.06 -10.36 -14.61
CA ALA A 172 38.52 -9.53 -13.49
C ALA A 172 39.16 -10.37 -12.37
N ARG A 173 38.61 -11.57 -12.11
CA ARG A 173 39.21 -12.53 -11.18
C ARG A 173 40.60 -12.99 -11.63
N SER A 174 40.79 -13.22 -12.93
CA SER A 174 42.08 -13.63 -13.51
C SER A 174 43.13 -12.50 -13.46
N LEU A 175 42.70 -11.25 -13.64
CA LEU A 175 43.58 -10.07 -13.47
C LEU A 175 44.15 -10.01 -12.04
N PHE A 176 43.32 -10.21 -11.01
CA PHE A 176 43.77 -10.11 -9.62
C PHE A 176 44.80 -11.16 -9.22
N GLU A 177 44.69 -12.37 -9.78
CA GLU A 177 45.73 -13.39 -9.64
C GLU A 177 47.07 -12.96 -10.25
N ASP A 178 47.06 -12.17 -11.32
CA ASP A 178 48.27 -11.67 -12.01
C ASP A 178 48.91 -10.47 -11.29
N ILE A 179 48.09 -9.52 -10.80
CA ILE A 179 48.60 -8.29 -10.16
C ILE A 179 48.99 -8.47 -8.69
N GLY A 180 48.72 -9.62 -8.07
CA GLY A 180 48.94 -9.87 -6.63
C GLY A 180 50.36 -9.60 -6.14
N GLU A 181 51.37 -10.01 -6.91
CA GLU A 181 52.81 -9.88 -6.56
C GLU A 181 53.52 -8.69 -7.24
N LYS A 182 52.79 -7.86 -8.01
CA LYS A 182 53.34 -6.75 -8.80
C LYS A 182 53.54 -5.49 -7.97
N ASN A 183 54.47 -4.62 -8.38
CA ASN A 183 54.63 -3.30 -7.77
C ASN A 183 53.55 -2.30 -8.24
N TYR A 184 53.41 -1.16 -7.57
CA TYR A 184 52.31 -0.21 -7.83
C TYR A 184 52.23 0.27 -9.29
N GLU A 185 53.36 0.64 -9.90
CA GLU A 185 53.43 1.08 -11.29
C GLU A 185 53.10 -0.04 -12.28
N GLU A 186 53.56 -1.26 -12.00
CA GLU A 186 53.20 -2.45 -12.79
C GLU A 186 51.70 -2.74 -12.73
N LYS A 187 51.08 -2.61 -11.55
CA LYS A 187 49.62 -2.78 -11.40
C LYS A 187 48.86 -1.79 -12.28
N ILE A 188 49.25 -0.51 -12.23
CA ILE A 188 48.61 0.54 -13.05
C ILE A 188 48.74 0.21 -14.54
N SER A 189 49.94 -0.13 -15.00
CA SER A 189 50.20 -0.41 -16.41
C SER A 189 49.41 -1.62 -16.92
N ILE A 190 49.32 -2.69 -16.14
CA ILE A 190 48.55 -3.89 -16.50
C ILE A 190 47.06 -3.55 -16.58
N ILE A 191 46.51 -2.87 -15.57
CA ILE A 191 45.08 -2.52 -15.53
C ILE A 191 44.71 -1.64 -16.74
N LYS A 192 45.48 -0.57 -17.01
CA LYS A 192 45.23 0.32 -18.15
C LYS A 192 45.25 -0.43 -19.49
N SER A 193 46.26 -1.26 -19.71
CA SER A 193 46.36 -2.08 -20.92
C SER A 193 45.15 -3.01 -21.09
N LYS A 194 44.61 -3.56 -19.99
CA LYS A 194 43.45 -4.46 -20.05
C LYS A 194 42.15 -3.72 -20.33
N VAL A 195 41.92 -2.58 -19.70
CA VAL A 195 40.77 -1.71 -19.98
C VAL A 195 40.76 -1.27 -21.46
N GLU A 196 41.92 -0.91 -22.02
CA GLU A 196 42.03 -0.55 -23.43
C GLU A 196 41.72 -1.72 -24.38
N SER A 197 42.12 -2.94 -24.01
CA SER A 197 41.95 -4.13 -24.85
C SER A 197 40.57 -4.80 -24.75
N LEU A 198 39.91 -4.69 -23.60
CA LEU A 198 38.68 -5.40 -23.26
C LEU A 198 37.58 -4.39 -22.90
N TYR A 199 36.67 -4.17 -23.84
CA TYR A 199 35.54 -3.26 -23.67
C TYR A 199 34.63 -3.65 -22.49
N ASN A 200 34.11 -2.68 -21.73
CA ASN A 200 33.19 -2.84 -20.58
C ASN A 200 33.76 -3.58 -19.35
N LEU A 201 35.08 -3.70 -19.21
CA LEU A 201 35.68 -4.39 -18.06
C LEU A 201 35.69 -3.54 -16.78
N GLU A 202 35.51 -2.22 -16.90
CA GLU A 202 35.75 -1.21 -15.86
C GLU A 202 34.98 -1.50 -14.57
N GLU A 203 33.68 -1.80 -14.64
CA GLU A 203 32.85 -2.08 -13.47
C GLU A 203 33.39 -3.29 -12.70
N ALA A 204 33.67 -4.39 -13.39
CA ALA A 204 34.18 -5.61 -12.78
C ALA A 204 35.57 -5.39 -12.15
N LEU A 205 36.42 -4.57 -12.75
CA LEU A 205 37.72 -4.22 -12.16
C LEU A 205 37.57 -3.38 -10.89
N ILE A 206 36.68 -2.40 -10.90
CA ILE A 206 36.41 -1.55 -9.75
C ILE A 206 35.95 -2.41 -8.56
N ILE A 207 34.96 -3.28 -8.76
CA ILE A 207 34.46 -4.18 -7.70
C ILE A 207 35.61 -5.08 -7.21
N ALA A 208 36.44 -5.59 -8.12
CA ALA A 208 37.57 -6.45 -7.76
C ALA A 208 38.61 -5.72 -6.91
N ILE A 209 38.88 -4.45 -7.19
CA ILE A 209 39.78 -3.60 -6.41
C ILE A 209 39.25 -3.44 -4.98
N PHE A 210 37.96 -3.12 -4.84
CA PHE A 210 37.35 -3.03 -3.52
C PHE A 210 37.41 -4.35 -2.75
N ASP A 211 37.04 -5.47 -3.38
CA ASP A 211 37.02 -6.79 -2.74
C ASP A 211 38.39 -7.26 -2.24
N ASN A 212 39.46 -6.95 -2.97
CA ASN A 212 40.80 -7.45 -2.65
C ASN A 212 41.64 -6.51 -1.77
N MET A 213 41.31 -5.21 -1.77
CA MET A 213 42.13 -4.19 -1.09
C MET A 213 41.44 -3.56 0.12
N SER A 214 40.14 -3.82 0.34
CA SER A 214 39.46 -3.34 1.55
C SER A 214 40.10 -3.92 2.82
N PRO A 215 40.25 -3.12 3.90
CA PRO A 215 39.68 -1.78 4.11
C PRO A 215 40.61 -0.60 3.79
N ASP A 216 41.69 -0.78 3.02
CA ASP A 216 42.63 0.30 2.70
C ASP A 216 42.09 1.22 1.60
N TYR A 217 41.09 2.03 1.95
CA TYR A 217 40.38 2.91 1.02
C TYR A 217 41.23 4.05 0.46
N GLU A 218 42.34 4.41 1.13
CA GLU A 218 43.31 5.38 0.61
C GLU A 218 44.04 4.78 -0.60
N LYS A 219 44.60 3.57 -0.46
CA LYS A 219 45.24 2.88 -1.60
C LYS A 219 44.26 2.55 -2.71
N ILE A 220 43.01 2.19 -2.39
CA ILE A 220 41.97 1.97 -3.40
C ILE A 220 41.75 3.26 -4.21
N LYS A 221 41.58 4.40 -3.53
CA LYS A 221 41.38 5.69 -4.19
C LYS A 221 42.56 6.07 -5.09
N ASP A 222 43.77 5.92 -4.57
CA ASP A 222 45.00 6.22 -5.33
C ASP A 222 45.12 5.34 -6.58
N LEU A 223 44.82 4.05 -6.45
CA LEU A 223 44.85 3.11 -7.57
C LEU A 223 43.80 3.47 -8.63
N LEU A 224 42.56 3.75 -8.22
CA LEU A 224 41.48 4.15 -9.13
C LEU A 224 41.82 5.44 -9.90
N ILE A 225 42.48 6.40 -9.25
CA ILE A 225 42.98 7.62 -9.90
C ILE A 225 44.12 7.28 -10.87
N GLY A 226 45.09 6.47 -10.43
CA GLY A 226 46.24 6.08 -11.24
C GLY A 226 45.87 5.28 -12.49
N THR A 227 44.79 4.51 -12.43
CA THR A 227 44.26 3.71 -13.55
C THR A 227 43.15 4.41 -14.35
N GLU A 228 42.78 5.65 -14.00
CA GLU A 228 41.65 6.40 -14.61
C GLU A 228 40.26 5.72 -14.44
N LEU A 229 40.18 4.67 -13.62
CA LEU A 229 38.92 3.97 -13.32
C LEU A 229 37.99 4.80 -12.43
N ILE A 230 38.52 5.81 -11.74
CA ILE A 230 37.72 6.71 -10.89
C ILE A 230 36.64 7.45 -11.68
N GLU A 231 36.85 7.69 -12.98
CA GLU A 231 35.88 8.36 -13.85
C GLU A 231 34.67 7.47 -14.19
N ASN A 232 34.83 6.15 -14.06
CA ASN A 232 33.79 5.15 -14.30
C ASN A 232 33.16 4.62 -13.00
N LEU A 233 33.54 5.17 -11.83
CA LEU A 233 32.99 4.77 -10.55
C LEU A 233 31.58 5.35 -10.35
N ASP A 234 30.57 4.55 -10.67
CA ASP A 234 29.15 4.89 -10.44
C ASP A 234 28.65 4.39 -9.08
N PHE A 235 27.60 5.03 -8.55
CA PHE A 235 26.96 4.60 -7.30
C PHE A 235 26.37 3.19 -7.41
N ASN A 236 25.85 2.77 -8.57
CA ASN A 236 25.32 1.42 -8.77
C ASN A 236 26.44 0.36 -8.72
N THR A 237 27.68 0.73 -9.11
CA THR A 237 28.84 -0.15 -8.94
C THR A 237 29.15 -0.37 -7.46
N LEU A 238 29.04 0.66 -6.64
CA LEU A 238 29.28 0.57 -5.19
C LEU A 238 28.23 -0.29 -4.47
N VAL A 239 26.99 -0.37 -4.97
CA VAL A 239 25.97 -1.30 -4.44
C VAL A 239 26.45 -2.75 -4.53
N LYS A 240 27.16 -3.11 -5.60
CA LYS A 240 27.69 -4.47 -5.84
C LYS A 240 28.94 -4.79 -5.00
N VAL A 241 29.53 -3.80 -4.34
CA VAL A 241 30.67 -3.99 -3.44
C VAL A 241 30.17 -4.44 -2.06
N HIS A 242 30.88 -5.39 -1.46
CA HIS A 242 30.67 -5.78 -0.07
C HIS A 242 31.46 -4.85 0.86
N PHE A 243 30.77 -4.20 1.78
CA PHE A 243 31.37 -3.35 2.81
C PHE A 243 31.13 -3.97 4.17
N LYS A 244 32.18 -3.99 5.00
CA LYS A 244 32.01 -4.29 6.42
C LYS A 244 31.50 -3.05 7.13
N GLN A 245 30.56 -3.23 8.04
CA GLN A 245 29.91 -2.13 8.76
C GLN A 245 30.93 -1.21 9.47
N ASP A 246 31.94 -1.79 10.13
CA ASP A 246 32.99 -1.05 10.83
C ASP A 246 33.87 -0.20 9.90
N ASP A 247 33.94 -0.56 8.62
CA ASP A 247 34.80 0.08 7.61
C ASP A 247 34.10 1.25 6.90
N ILE A 248 32.78 1.34 6.96
CA ILE A 248 31.97 2.36 6.30
C ILE A 248 32.40 3.78 6.71
N ALA A 249 32.65 4.00 8.01
CA ALA A 249 33.09 5.31 8.50
C ALA A 249 34.46 5.71 7.91
N THR A 250 35.35 4.74 7.66
CA THR A 250 36.66 4.97 7.03
C THR A 250 36.48 5.31 5.55
N PHE A 251 35.63 4.56 4.83
CA PHE A 251 35.28 4.86 3.43
C PHE A 251 34.74 6.29 3.28
N LEU A 252 33.77 6.68 4.12
CA LEU A 252 33.14 8.01 4.08
C LEU A 252 34.11 9.17 4.34
N ARG A 253 35.30 8.92 4.92
CA ARG A 253 36.35 9.93 5.06
C ARG A 253 37.14 10.13 3.76
N MET A 254 37.28 9.07 2.97
CA MET A 254 38.09 9.08 1.73
C MET A 254 37.27 9.42 0.48
N PHE A 255 36.04 8.93 0.41
CA PHE A 255 35.12 9.13 -0.70
C PHE A 255 33.95 10.03 -0.29
N LYS A 256 33.69 11.05 -1.11
CA LYS A 256 32.56 11.97 -0.95
C LYS A 256 31.77 12.00 -2.26
N PRO A 257 30.43 11.93 -2.19
CA PRO A 257 29.61 12.03 -3.39
C PRO A 257 29.70 13.46 -3.95
N ILE A 258 29.80 13.54 -5.29
CA ILE A 258 29.81 14.81 -6.02
C ILE A 258 28.38 15.25 -6.34
N ASP A 259 27.54 14.29 -6.74
CA ASP A 259 26.12 14.49 -6.99
C ASP A 259 25.29 13.70 -5.97
N HIS A 260 24.33 14.38 -5.34
CA HIS A 260 23.43 13.80 -4.35
C HIS A 260 22.07 13.44 -4.93
N SER A 261 21.74 13.94 -6.13
CA SER A 261 20.40 13.80 -6.70
C SER A 261 20.06 12.36 -7.09
N THR A 262 21.07 11.55 -7.43
CA THR A 262 20.92 10.15 -7.85
C THR A 262 21.18 9.15 -6.71
N LEU A 263 21.75 9.59 -5.58
CA LEU A 263 22.15 8.71 -4.48
C LEU A 263 20.98 7.94 -3.87
N LEU A 264 19.84 8.60 -3.65
CA LEU A 264 18.68 7.95 -3.07
C LEU A 264 18.16 6.82 -3.97
N GLN A 265 18.14 7.06 -5.28
CA GLN A 265 17.72 6.06 -6.26
C GLN A 265 18.72 4.90 -6.36
N ALA A 266 20.02 5.20 -6.27
CA ALA A 266 21.07 4.19 -6.39
C ALA A 266 21.26 3.36 -5.11
N MET A 267 21.24 3.98 -3.92
CA MET A 267 21.63 3.34 -2.66
C MET A 267 20.54 3.25 -1.60
N GLY A 268 19.42 3.95 -1.76
CA GLY A 268 18.34 3.89 -0.79
C GLY A 268 17.72 2.49 -0.70
N GLY A 269 17.59 1.96 0.52
CA GLY A 269 17.02 0.63 0.76
C GLY A 269 18.03 -0.51 0.77
N TYR A 270 19.32 -0.23 0.53
CA TYR A 270 20.39 -1.22 0.63
C TYR A 270 21.09 -1.14 1.99
N THR A 271 21.27 -2.28 2.66
CA THR A 271 21.98 -2.33 3.94
C THR A 271 23.48 -2.27 3.75
N ASP A 272 24.17 -1.78 4.79
CA ASP A 272 25.63 -1.76 4.88
C ASP A 272 26.33 -1.06 3.70
N LYS A 273 25.64 -0.15 3.00
CA LYS A 273 26.27 0.67 1.96
C LYS A 273 26.67 2.02 2.51
N PRO A 274 27.80 2.61 2.06
CA PRO A 274 28.30 3.83 2.65
C PRO A 274 27.36 5.02 2.53
N PHE A 275 26.71 5.19 1.37
CA PHE A 275 25.79 6.30 1.12
C PHE A 275 24.31 5.91 1.19
N ASN A 276 23.94 4.84 1.90
CA ASN A 276 22.54 4.46 2.11
C ASN A 276 21.81 5.41 3.08
N CYS A 277 20.53 5.12 3.37
CA CYS A 277 19.69 5.98 4.21
C CYS A 277 20.18 6.05 5.66
N SER A 278 20.51 4.91 6.25
CA SER A 278 20.96 4.78 7.64
C SER A 278 22.34 5.41 7.90
N ASN A 279 23.30 5.27 6.97
CA ASN A 279 24.68 5.73 7.19
C ASN A 279 24.93 7.17 6.75
N TYR A 280 24.24 7.67 5.72
CA TYR A 280 24.56 8.98 5.12
C TYR A 280 23.34 9.83 4.74
N LEU A 281 22.41 9.31 3.93
CA LEU A 281 21.40 10.17 3.27
C LEU A 281 20.48 10.86 4.26
N PHE A 282 20.08 10.17 5.34
CA PHE A 282 19.22 10.78 6.35
C PHE A 282 19.90 11.99 7.00
N ASN A 283 21.14 11.82 7.46
CA ASN A 283 21.92 12.92 8.02
C ASN A 283 22.21 14.02 7.00
N TYR A 284 22.43 13.67 5.73
CA TYR A 284 22.65 14.63 4.66
C TYR A 284 21.42 15.51 4.45
N TYR A 285 20.26 14.92 4.19
CA TYR A 285 19.03 15.65 3.88
C TYR A 285 18.50 16.41 5.09
N CYS A 286 18.49 15.82 6.28
CA CYS A 286 18.02 16.48 7.50
C CYS A 286 19.03 17.51 8.09
N ALA A 287 20.16 17.78 7.42
CA ALA A 287 21.11 18.80 7.89
C ALA A 287 20.61 20.23 7.68
N SER A 288 19.80 20.48 6.64
CA SER A 288 19.25 21.81 6.37
C SER A 288 17.94 21.73 5.57
N ARG A 289 17.17 22.80 5.64
CA ARG A 289 15.92 22.95 4.88
C ARG A 289 16.14 22.89 3.37
N GLU A 290 17.21 23.50 2.87
CA GLU A 290 17.52 23.53 1.43
C GLU A 290 17.67 22.11 0.86
N ARG A 291 18.35 21.22 1.59
CA ARG A 291 18.54 19.83 1.14
C ARG A 291 17.24 19.03 1.15
N LEU A 292 16.31 19.31 2.06
CA LEU A 292 14.98 18.69 2.03
C LEU A 292 14.14 19.19 0.85
N CYS A 293 14.36 20.43 0.40
CA CYS A 293 13.77 20.91 -0.85
C CYS A 293 14.36 20.14 -2.04
N ASP A 294 15.67 19.89 -2.05
CA ASP A 294 16.33 19.05 -3.07
C ASP A 294 15.75 17.63 -3.07
N LEU A 295 15.54 17.03 -1.90
CA LEU A 295 14.88 15.71 -1.77
C LEU A 295 13.46 15.73 -2.37
N SER A 296 12.67 16.77 -2.07
CA SER A 296 11.31 16.91 -2.62
C SER A 296 11.33 17.00 -4.14
N ASN A 297 12.32 17.68 -4.71
CA ASN A 297 12.52 17.76 -6.16
C ASN A 297 12.96 16.40 -6.75
N THR A 298 13.89 15.70 -6.10
CA THR A 298 14.32 14.34 -6.50
C THR A 298 13.14 13.36 -6.52
N LEU A 299 12.18 13.51 -5.62
CA LEU A 299 11.01 12.64 -5.49
C LEU A 299 9.76 13.16 -6.24
N ALA A 300 9.89 14.24 -7.02
CA ALA A 300 8.80 14.80 -7.80
C ALA A 300 8.61 14.10 -9.15
N GLY A 301 7.43 14.27 -9.75
CA GLY A 301 7.09 13.78 -11.07
C GLY A 301 6.47 12.38 -11.08
N TYR A 302 5.91 12.01 -12.24
CA TYR A 302 5.18 10.76 -12.42
C TYR A 302 6.07 9.63 -12.96
N HIS A 303 6.69 9.81 -14.14
CA HIS A 303 7.35 8.71 -14.85
C HIS A 303 8.73 8.31 -14.32
N PHE A 304 9.45 9.24 -13.69
CA PHE A 304 10.84 9.02 -13.29
C PHE A 304 10.98 8.32 -11.92
N GLN A 305 9.86 8.06 -11.22
CA GLN A 305 9.87 7.52 -9.85
C GLN A 305 9.68 6.00 -9.76
N ASN A 306 9.57 5.30 -10.90
CA ASN A 306 9.36 3.84 -10.92
C ASN A 306 10.44 3.06 -10.17
N GLY A 307 11.70 3.50 -10.22
CA GLY A 307 12.80 2.86 -9.50
C GLY A 307 12.60 2.88 -7.97
N ILE A 308 12.31 4.06 -7.42
CA ILE A 308 12.07 4.23 -5.97
C ILE A 308 10.75 3.57 -5.54
N LYS A 309 9.70 3.67 -6.36
CA LYS A 309 8.41 2.99 -6.13
C LYS A 309 8.60 1.48 -6.01
N ASN A 310 9.32 0.86 -6.95
CA ASN A 310 9.59 -0.57 -6.92
C ASN A 310 10.50 -0.96 -5.74
N ARG A 311 11.53 -0.15 -5.44
CA ARG A 311 12.39 -0.33 -4.25
C ARG A 311 11.56 -0.38 -2.97
N LEU A 312 10.72 0.64 -2.75
CA LEU A 312 9.86 0.72 -1.56
C LEU A 312 8.90 -0.46 -1.48
N LYS A 313 8.29 -0.87 -2.61
CA LYS A 313 7.42 -2.04 -2.66
C LYS A 313 8.18 -3.32 -2.25
N ASN A 314 9.37 -3.56 -2.79
CA ASN A 314 10.17 -4.73 -2.43
C ASN A 314 10.59 -4.74 -0.95
N VAL A 315 11.05 -3.60 -0.44
CA VAL A 315 11.43 -3.45 0.97
C VAL A 315 10.22 -3.67 1.87
N LEU A 316 9.05 -3.14 1.52
CA LEU A 316 7.80 -3.34 2.26
C LEU A 316 7.38 -4.82 2.32
N TYR A 317 7.39 -5.51 1.18
CA TYR A 317 7.07 -6.94 1.14
C TYR A 317 8.09 -7.76 1.94
N PHE A 318 9.38 -7.43 1.83
CA PHE A 318 10.43 -8.04 2.63
C PHE A 318 10.18 -7.89 4.13
N THR A 319 9.99 -6.65 4.59
CA THR A 319 9.79 -6.32 6.00
C THR A 319 8.56 -7.01 6.57
N THR A 320 7.48 -7.11 5.80
CA THR A 320 6.22 -7.74 6.25
C THR A 320 6.33 -9.26 6.34
N LEU A 321 7.07 -9.90 5.43
CA LEU A 321 7.20 -11.36 5.38
C LEU A 321 8.31 -11.90 6.32
N ASN A 322 9.20 -11.03 6.80
CA ASN A 322 10.27 -11.40 7.72
C ASN A 322 10.02 -10.86 9.14
N ASP A 323 9.54 -11.73 10.02
CA ASP A 323 9.26 -11.42 11.43
C ASP A 323 10.51 -11.31 12.33
N ARG A 324 11.72 -11.57 11.83
CA ARG A 324 12.95 -11.50 12.64
C ARG A 324 13.45 -10.07 12.75
N GLU A 325 13.94 -9.67 13.92
CA GLU A 325 14.73 -8.44 14.05
C GLU A 325 15.95 -8.52 13.12
N ASP A 326 16.09 -7.51 12.28
CA ASP A 326 17.08 -7.52 11.23
C ASP A 326 17.70 -6.13 11.04
N ARG A 327 18.99 -6.05 10.73
CA ARG A 327 19.65 -4.78 10.42
C ARG A 327 18.99 -4.05 9.25
N ARG A 328 18.27 -4.78 8.38
CA ARG A 328 17.43 -4.23 7.30
C ARG A 328 16.29 -3.36 7.80
N ASP A 329 15.78 -3.62 9.00
CA ASP A 329 14.71 -2.81 9.58
C ASP A 329 15.18 -1.35 9.76
N ASP A 330 16.48 -1.11 10.02
CA ASP A 330 17.02 0.25 10.18
C ASP A 330 17.13 1.01 8.85
N GLU A 331 17.58 0.34 7.79
CA GLU A 331 17.61 0.96 6.46
C GLU A 331 16.19 1.20 5.93
N ALA A 332 15.28 0.24 6.12
CA ALA A 332 13.87 0.37 5.76
C ALA A 332 13.20 1.55 6.48
N PHE A 333 13.50 1.73 7.77
CA PHE A 333 13.02 2.85 8.57
C PHE A 333 13.40 4.21 7.97
N TYR A 334 14.70 4.43 7.70
CA TYR A 334 15.16 5.71 7.16
C TYR A 334 14.78 5.93 5.70
N LEU A 335 14.72 4.86 4.89
CA LEU A 335 14.19 4.94 3.53
C LEU A 335 12.73 5.40 3.56
N GLY A 336 11.90 4.76 4.39
CA GLY A 336 10.50 5.13 4.59
C GLY A 336 10.35 6.59 5.03
N LEU A 337 11.15 7.03 6.02
CA LEU A 337 11.13 8.43 6.48
C LEU A 337 11.47 9.43 5.36
N LEU A 338 12.57 9.24 4.63
CA LEU A 338 12.98 10.16 3.57
C LEU A 338 11.96 10.18 2.42
N CYS A 339 11.46 9.02 2.01
CA CYS A 339 10.47 8.93 0.93
C CYS A 339 9.10 9.49 1.30
N CYS A 340 8.78 9.69 2.59
CA CYS A 340 7.57 10.41 2.99
C CYS A 340 7.57 11.89 2.52
N ALA A 341 8.73 12.48 2.23
CA ALA A 341 8.80 13.83 1.64
C ALA A 341 8.30 13.90 0.19
N ALA A 342 8.05 12.78 -0.47
CA ALA A 342 7.69 12.75 -1.89
C ALA A 342 6.39 13.53 -2.17
N PRO A 343 6.38 14.43 -3.17
CA PRO A 343 5.15 14.98 -3.73
C PRO A 343 4.30 13.89 -4.41
N ASN A 344 4.95 12.91 -5.03
CA ASN A 344 4.29 11.76 -5.63
C ASN A 344 3.51 10.94 -4.58
N LYS A 345 2.18 10.83 -4.76
CA LYS A 345 1.28 10.18 -3.79
C LYS A 345 1.62 8.70 -3.62
N ASP A 346 1.91 7.98 -4.69
CA ASP A 346 2.23 6.55 -4.66
C ASP A 346 3.49 6.25 -3.82
N VAL A 347 4.57 7.00 -4.07
CA VAL A 347 5.83 6.89 -3.31
C VAL A 347 5.57 7.17 -1.83
N ARG A 348 4.83 8.25 -1.53
CA ARG A 348 4.48 8.62 -0.16
C ARG A 348 3.61 7.56 0.52
N CYS A 349 2.65 6.96 -0.18
CA CYS A 349 1.81 5.88 0.35
C CYS A 349 2.64 4.65 0.73
N LEU A 350 3.52 4.18 -0.16
CA LEU A 350 4.43 3.06 0.11
C LEU A 350 5.35 3.35 1.28
N ALA A 351 5.90 4.56 1.32
CA ALA A 351 6.81 4.99 2.37
C ALA A 351 6.13 5.02 3.75
N MET A 352 4.91 5.57 3.86
CA MET A 352 4.13 5.56 5.09
C MET A 352 3.77 4.14 5.54
N LYS A 353 3.38 3.28 4.58
CA LYS A 353 3.07 1.88 4.87
C LYS A 353 4.30 1.10 5.35
N LEU A 354 5.45 1.28 4.71
CA LEU A 354 6.72 0.70 5.14
C LEU A 354 7.11 1.16 6.55
N LEU A 355 6.96 2.45 6.83
CA LEU A 355 7.26 3.01 8.14
C LEU A 355 6.37 2.40 9.23
N TYR A 356 5.08 2.22 8.95
CA TYR A 356 4.15 1.54 9.85
C TYR A 356 4.55 0.09 10.12
N GLU A 357 4.90 -0.69 9.09
CA GLU A 357 5.29 -2.10 9.26
C GLU A 357 6.54 -2.24 10.15
N VAL A 358 7.56 -1.40 9.95
CA VAL A 358 8.77 -1.40 10.80
C VAL A 358 8.42 -1.09 12.26
N VAL A 359 7.57 -0.08 12.51
CA VAL A 359 7.23 0.38 13.86
C VAL A 359 6.29 -0.58 14.58
N SER A 360 5.29 -1.15 13.88
CA SER A 360 4.40 -2.19 14.45
C SER A 360 5.16 -3.49 14.74
N LYS A 361 6.20 -3.80 13.96
CA LYS A 361 7.07 -4.96 14.21
C LYS A 361 7.92 -4.80 15.47
N ASN A 362 8.50 -3.61 15.69
CA ASN A 362 9.37 -3.36 16.83
C ASN A 362 9.10 -1.98 17.47
N GLU A 363 8.55 -2.00 18.69
CA GLU A 363 8.23 -0.78 19.46
C GLU A 363 9.44 0.13 19.72
N GLY A 364 10.68 -0.38 19.62
CA GLY A 364 11.90 0.44 19.73
C GLY A 364 11.97 1.57 18.68
N TYR A 365 11.31 1.40 17.53
CA TYR A 365 11.22 2.46 16.52
C TYR A 365 10.22 3.57 16.88
N VAL A 366 9.33 3.37 17.85
CA VAL A 366 8.49 4.46 18.40
C VAL A 366 9.37 5.55 19.01
N ASP A 367 10.35 5.15 19.83
CA ASP A 367 11.32 6.07 20.43
C ASP A 367 12.13 6.80 19.35
N ARG A 368 12.53 6.06 18.33
CA ARG A 368 13.32 6.60 17.22
C ARG A 368 12.54 7.63 16.41
N LEU A 369 11.27 7.37 16.09
CA LEU A 369 10.41 8.36 15.42
C LEU A 369 10.30 9.66 16.22
N ILE A 370 10.08 9.54 17.53
CA ILE A 370 9.96 10.69 18.44
C ILE A 370 11.26 11.50 18.48
N ILE A 371 12.42 10.83 18.53
CA ILE A 371 13.74 11.48 18.56
C ILE A 371 14.03 12.20 17.23
N GLU A 372 13.79 11.53 16.10
CA GLU A 372 14.13 12.07 14.79
C GLU A 372 13.18 13.21 14.36
N TYR A 373 11.95 13.25 14.88
CA TYR A 373 10.98 14.31 14.60
C TYR A 373 11.54 15.72 14.79
N GLU A 374 12.35 15.96 15.83
CA GLU A 374 12.93 17.29 16.10
C GLU A 374 13.98 17.73 15.06
N ARG A 375 14.56 16.78 14.33
CA ARG A 375 15.58 17.03 13.29
C ARG A 375 14.97 17.17 11.90
N ILE A 376 13.69 16.86 11.74
CA ILE A 376 12.99 16.81 10.47
C ILE A 376 12.29 18.14 10.22
N PHE A 377 12.65 18.81 9.12
CA PHE A 377 12.07 20.09 8.71
C PHE A 377 10.97 19.94 7.64
N ASP A 378 10.68 18.73 7.17
CA ASP A 378 9.68 18.51 6.11
C ASP A 378 8.30 18.20 6.69
N PHE A 379 7.28 18.97 6.26
CA PHE A 379 5.91 18.85 6.78
C PHE A 379 5.26 17.50 6.45
N TYR A 380 5.54 16.90 5.28
CA TYR A 380 4.96 15.60 4.94
C TYR A 380 5.57 14.49 5.78
N ILE A 381 6.89 14.53 6.04
CA ILE A 381 7.52 13.56 6.93
C ILE A 381 6.95 13.72 8.35
N GLN A 382 6.84 14.94 8.87
CA GLN A 382 6.24 15.18 10.20
C GLN A 382 4.80 14.66 10.31
N GLU A 383 3.97 14.93 9.30
CA GLU A 383 2.60 14.41 9.25
C GLU A 383 2.57 12.87 9.19
N ALA A 384 3.46 12.25 8.41
CA ALA A 384 3.58 10.80 8.33
C ALA A 384 3.98 10.18 9.67
N ILE A 385 4.92 10.79 10.41
CA ILE A 385 5.29 10.35 11.76
C ILE A 385 4.09 10.40 12.70
N ILE A 386 3.35 11.52 12.69
CA ILE A 386 2.14 11.67 13.49
C ILE A 386 1.11 10.60 13.10
N TYR A 387 0.94 10.31 11.82
CA TYR A 387 -0.01 9.30 11.38
C TYR A 387 0.38 7.89 11.80
N VAL A 388 1.64 7.48 11.58
CA VAL A 388 2.11 6.15 12.00
C VAL A 388 1.95 5.97 13.51
N LEU A 389 2.38 6.96 14.31
CA LEU A 389 2.26 6.91 15.77
C LEU A 389 0.80 6.87 16.24
N SER A 390 -0.15 7.46 15.49
CA SER A 390 -1.56 7.46 15.87
C SER A 390 -2.24 6.10 15.65
N GLN A 391 -1.60 5.22 14.87
CA GLN A 391 -2.08 3.85 14.62
C GLN A 391 -1.45 2.80 15.53
N ILE A 392 -0.40 3.15 16.28
CA ILE A 392 0.19 2.25 17.29
C ILE A 392 -0.78 2.13 18.49
N LYS A 393 -0.68 1.03 19.23
CA LYS A 393 -1.49 0.73 20.42
C LYS A 393 -1.81 1.98 21.26
N LYS A 394 -3.09 2.12 21.59
CA LYS A 394 -3.61 3.21 22.43
C LYS A 394 -2.96 3.19 23.81
N ASP A 395 -2.91 4.35 24.45
CA ASP A 395 -2.36 4.56 25.80
C ASP A 395 -0.84 4.34 25.94
N ASN A 396 -0.08 4.40 24.85
CA ASN A 396 1.38 4.43 24.94
C ASN A 396 1.82 5.77 25.54
N GLY A 397 2.31 5.75 26.79
CA GLY A 397 2.70 6.94 27.54
C GLY A 397 3.69 7.84 26.82
N LYS A 398 4.62 7.28 26.03
CA LYS A 398 5.61 8.06 25.29
C LYS A 398 5.00 8.84 24.13
N ILE A 399 4.03 8.23 23.44
CA ILE A 399 3.29 8.88 22.34
C ILE A 399 2.40 9.99 22.90
N LEU A 400 1.73 9.74 24.05
CA LEU A 400 0.93 10.75 24.74
C LEU A 400 1.78 11.97 25.14
N ASP A 401 2.94 11.75 25.76
CA ASP A 401 3.86 12.82 26.14
C ASP A 401 4.37 13.62 24.92
N PHE A 402 4.71 12.90 23.84
CA PHE A 402 5.14 13.51 22.58
C PHE A 402 4.05 14.38 21.95
N TYR A 403 2.81 13.89 21.86
CA TYR A 403 1.70 14.66 21.32
C TYR A 403 1.33 15.86 22.18
N ASN A 404 1.35 15.74 23.51
CA ASN A 404 1.16 16.89 24.41
C ASN A 404 2.21 17.98 24.12
N LYS A 405 3.48 17.59 23.97
CA LYS A 405 4.56 18.52 23.62
C LYS A 405 4.36 19.17 22.25
N ILE A 406 3.88 18.43 21.25
CA ILE A 406 3.56 18.99 19.92
C ILE A 406 2.42 20.00 20.00
N ILE A 407 1.32 19.67 20.69
CA ILE A 407 0.17 20.56 20.86
C ILE A 407 0.60 21.89 21.48
N GLU A 408 1.45 21.83 22.51
CA GLU A 408 1.93 22.99 23.25
C GLU A 408 2.95 23.85 22.48
N LYS A 409 3.90 23.22 21.77
CA LYS A 409 5.09 23.92 21.25
C LYS A 409 5.06 24.22 19.75
N GLN A 410 4.33 23.46 18.95
CA GLN A 410 4.41 23.55 17.50
C GLN A 410 3.25 24.36 16.91
N ASP A 411 3.48 25.64 16.60
CA ASP A 411 2.45 26.54 16.06
C ASP A 411 1.79 26.04 14.76
N ASN A 412 2.56 25.38 13.89
CA ASN A 412 2.12 24.96 12.56
C ASN A 412 1.90 23.45 12.54
N LEU A 413 0.63 23.02 12.57
CA LEU A 413 0.21 21.63 12.38
C LEU A 413 -0.87 21.57 11.32
N THR A 414 -0.84 20.54 10.49
CA THR A 414 -1.86 20.31 9.47
C THR A 414 -3.16 19.84 10.10
N ALA A 415 -4.28 20.12 9.44
CA ALA A 415 -5.61 19.69 9.87
C ALA A 415 -5.68 18.18 10.13
N LYS A 416 -5.12 17.35 9.22
CA LYS A 416 -5.05 15.89 9.37
C LYS A 416 -4.24 15.47 10.60
N SER A 417 -3.10 16.10 10.85
CA SER A 417 -2.28 15.83 12.03
C SER A 417 -3.04 16.13 13.34
N ILE A 418 -3.72 17.27 13.42
CA ILE A 418 -4.54 17.66 14.57
C ILE A 418 -5.64 16.63 14.82
N ARG A 419 -6.36 16.25 13.76
CA ARG A 419 -7.44 15.25 13.81
C ARG A 419 -6.94 13.89 14.32
N ARG A 420 -5.79 13.42 13.82
CA ARG A 420 -5.14 12.15 14.22
C ARG A 420 -4.70 12.15 15.68
N ILE A 421 -4.07 13.23 16.13
CA ILE A 421 -3.66 13.40 17.54
C ILE A 421 -4.89 13.37 18.45
N SER A 422 -5.95 14.10 18.10
CA SER A 422 -7.20 14.15 18.89
C SER A 422 -7.88 12.77 18.96
N THR A 423 -7.88 11.99 17.87
CA THR A 423 -8.35 10.59 17.88
C THR A 423 -7.56 9.73 18.85
N TYR A 424 -6.23 9.88 18.88
CA TYR A 424 -5.36 9.10 19.76
C TYR A 424 -5.67 9.33 21.24
N PHE A 425 -6.02 10.57 21.62
CA PHE A 425 -6.52 10.90 22.97
C PHE A 425 -7.95 10.38 23.27
N GLY A 426 -8.60 9.69 22.34
CA GLY A 426 -9.94 9.14 22.51
C GLY A 426 -11.07 10.16 22.36
N ASN A 427 -10.78 11.39 21.93
CA ASN A 427 -11.79 12.41 21.64
C ASN A 427 -11.52 13.07 20.28
N PRO A 428 -12.03 12.48 19.18
CA PRO A 428 -11.84 12.93 17.79
C PRO A 428 -11.99 14.42 17.52
N TYR A 429 -12.86 15.13 18.25
CA TYR A 429 -13.26 16.52 17.97
C TYR A 429 -12.80 17.52 19.04
N SER A 430 -11.98 17.09 20.01
CA SER A 430 -11.56 17.93 21.14
C SER A 430 -10.67 19.11 20.77
N TYR A 431 -10.09 19.09 19.57
CA TYR A 431 -9.14 20.11 19.11
C TYR A 431 -9.72 21.52 19.03
N ILE A 432 -11.05 21.68 18.94
CA ILE A 432 -11.71 22.99 19.05
C ILE A 432 -11.42 23.67 20.40
N LYS A 433 -11.10 22.89 21.44
CA LYS A 433 -10.75 23.38 22.78
C LYS A 433 -9.28 23.76 22.90
N TRP A 434 -8.44 23.44 21.92
CA TRP A 434 -7.02 23.73 21.96
C TRP A 434 -6.80 25.24 21.75
N ASN A 435 -5.85 25.81 22.49
CA ASN A 435 -5.45 27.20 22.31
C ASN A 435 -4.34 27.26 21.27
N ARG A 436 -4.71 27.52 20.01
CA ARG A 436 -3.81 27.47 18.85
C ARG A 436 -3.72 28.84 18.20
N LYS A 437 -2.57 29.14 17.59
CA LYS A 437 -2.38 30.36 16.80
C LYS A 437 -3.48 30.48 15.73
N ASN A 438 -4.16 31.61 15.72
CA ASN A 438 -5.16 31.91 14.72
C ASN A 438 -4.50 32.62 13.52
N LEU A 439 -4.55 31.96 12.36
CA LEU A 439 -4.03 32.48 11.09
C LEU A 439 -5.03 33.36 10.34
N PHE A 440 -6.31 33.32 10.68
CA PHE A 440 -7.33 34.20 10.10
C PHE A 440 -7.26 35.59 10.73
N LYS A 441 -7.32 36.63 9.89
CA LYS A 441 -7.46 38.02 10.31
C LYS A 441 -8.51 38.71 9.47
N TYR A 442 -9.49 39.32 10.14
CA TYR A 442 -10.51 40.10 9.47
C TYR A 442 -9.93 41.39 8.89
N ASN A 443 -10.23 41.65 7.62
CA ASN A 443 -9.91 42.88 6.93
C ASN A 443 -11.06 43.27 5.98
N LYS A 444 -11.81 44.30 6.37
CA LYS A 444 -12.95 44.82 5.59
C LYS A 444 -12.58 45.29 4.18
N ASP A 445 -11.32 45.65 3.95
CA ASP A 445 -10.80 46.18 2.68
C ASP A 445 -10.03 45.10 1.90
N ALA A 446 -10.16 43.82 2.30
CA ALA A 446 -9.47 42.70 1.67
C ALA A 446 -9.88 42.53 0.19
N ILE A 447 -8.88 42.31 -0.65
CA ILE A 447 -9.05 42.06 -2.09
C ILE A 447 -8.19 40.84 -2.46
N VAL A 448 -8.75 39.93 -3.25
CA VAL A 448 -8.01 38.77 -3.77
C VAL A 448 -6.94 39.23 -4.75
N SER A 449 -5.68 39.00 -4.38
CA SER A 449 -4.54 39.41 -5.21
C SER A 449 -4.45 38.59 -6.51
N ASP A 450 -3.74 39.12 -7.51
CA ASP A 450 -3.35 38.33 -8.69
C ASP A 450 -2.51 37.11 -8.32
N TYR A 451 -1.69 37.22 -7.27
CA TYR A 451 -0.82 36.14 -6.82
C TYR A 451 -1.62 34.92 -6.36
N LEU A 452 -2.61 35.10 -5.47
CA LEU A 452 -3.43 33.99 -5.00
C LEU A 452 -4.34 33.47 -6.12
N ASN A 453 -4.93 34.38 -6.89
CA ASN A 453 -5.79 34.02 -8.02
C ASN A 453 -5.10 33.08 -9.00
N ASP A 454 -3.85 33.36 -9.35
CA ASP A 454 -3.08 32.54 -10.29
C ASP A 454 -2.80 31.13 -9.75
N ILE A 455 -2.56 31.00 -8.44
CA ILE A 455 -2.38 29.71 -7.78
C ILE A 455 -3.70 28.92 -7.84
N LEU A 456 -4.77 29.50 -7.32
CA LEU A 456 -6.07 28.82 -7.19
C LEU A 456 -6.64 28.43 -8.55
N PHE A 457 -6.52 29.32 -9.55
CA PHE A 457 -6.98 29.05 -10.90
C PHE A 457 -6.23 27.87 -11.54
N SER A 458 -4.91 27.81 -11.37
CA SER A 458 -4.11 26.71 -11.92
C SER A 458 -4.41 25.37 -11.23
N VAL A 459 -4.62 25.38 -9.91
CA VAL A 459 -5.00 24.18 -9.15
C VAL A 459 -6.39 23.70 -9.58
N ASP A 460 -7.38 24.59 -9.67
CA ASP A 460 -8.74 24.24 -10.11
C ASP A 460 -8.74 23.67 -11.55
N LEU A 461 -7.93 24.26 -12.44
CA LEU A 461 -7.81 23.79 -13.83
C LEU A 461 -7.16 22.41 -13.96
N MET A 462 -6.12 22.13 -13.16
CA MET A 462 -5.29 20.91 -13.29
C MET A 462 -5.66 19.80 -12.27
N ASN A 463 -6.42 20.13 -11.23
CA ASN A 463 -6.84 19.19 -10.19
C ASN A 463 -8.13 19.69 -9.51
N LYS A 464 -9.24 19.61 -10.26
CA LYS A 464 -10.53 20.25 -9.98
C LYS A 464 -11.13 19.95 -8.60
N ASP A 465 -10.83 18.79 -8.03
CA ASP A 465 -11.41 18.32 -6.75
C ASP A 465 -10.43 18.39 -5.57
N PHE A 466 -9.28 19.04 -5.76
CA PHE A 466 -8.27 19.14 -4.71
C PHE A 466 -8.64 20.15 -3.60
N LEU A 467 -9.13 21.33 -3.99
CA LEU A 467 -9.42 22.39 -3.04
C LEU A 467 -10.68 22.04 -2.22
N PRO A 468 -10.72 22.40 -0.93
CA PRO A 468 -11.91 22.19 -0.07
C PRO A 468 -13.10 23.11 -0.44
N PHE A 469 -13.00 23.86 -1.53
CA PHE A 469 -14.02 24.77 -2.06
C PHE A 469 -13.87 24.88 -3.58
N ARG A 470 -14.94 25.29 -4.28
CA ARG A 470 -14.90 25.55 -5.73
C ARG A 470 -14.42 26.97 -6.01
N TYR A 471 -13.45 27.11 -6.89
CA TYR A 471 -12.87 28.40 -7.26
C TYR A 471 -13.31 28.81 -8.66
N TRP A 472 -14.10 29.88 -8.79
CA TRP A 472 -14.59 30.37 -10.09
C TRP A 472 -13.86 31.63 -10.56
N GLY A 473 -13.19 32.33 -9.64
CA GLY A 473 -12.43 33.54 -9.90
C GLY A 473 -12.37 34.44 -8.68
N LYS A 474 -11.69 35.58 -8.81
CA LYS A 474 -11.45 36.53 -7.71
C LYS A 474 -12.72 36.97 -6.97
N ASP A 475 -13.82 37.09 -7.70
CA ASP A 475 -15.08 37.62 -7.17
C ASP A 475 -16.07 36.50 -6.81
N HIS A 476 -15.73 35.23 -7.05
CA HIS A 476 -16.63 34.11 -6.84
C HIS A 476 -15.90 32.83 -6.39
N ILE A 477 -16.09 32.48 -5.12
CA ILE A 477 -15.77 31.16 -4.56
C ILE A 477 -17.03 30.54 -3.97
N ASP A 478 -17.12 29.22 -4.03
CA ASP A 478 -18.21 28.48 -3.39
C ASP A 478 -17.66 27.52 -2.33
N MET A 479 -17.96 27.84 -1.07
CA MET A 479 -17.58 27.05 0.10
C MET A 479 -18.83 26.39 0.66
N TYR A 480 -18.89 25.06 0.55
CA TYR A 480 -19.98 24.25 1.11
C TYR A 480 -20.02 24.35 2.64
N THR A 481 -18.85 24.27 3.29
CA THR A 481 -18.70 24.44 4.74
C THR A 481 -17.99 25.75 5.03
N ARG A 482 -18.68 26.67 5.74
CA ARG A 482 -18.15 27.97 6.15
C ARG A 482 -17.83 27.96 7.64
N PHE A 483 -16.89 28.78 8.06
CA PHE A 483 -16.56 28.97 9.47
C PHE A 483 -17.35 30.14 10.05
N LEU A 484 -17.82 29.99 11.29
CA LEU A 484 -18.46 31.05 12.05
C LEU A 484 -17.39 32.02 12.57
N ILE A 485 -17.66 33.33 12.55
CA ILE A 485 -16.74 34.35 13.10
C ILE A 485 -16.92 34.53 14.62
N ASN A 486 -18.04 34.02 15.16
CA ASN A 486 -18.37 34.06 16.58
C ASN A 486 -17.25 33.49 17.45
N ASP A 487 -17.16 33.99 18.68
CA ASP A 487 -16.24 33.45 19.68
C ASP A 487 -16.58 31.96 19.95
N LYS A 488 -15.59 31.08 19.84
CA LYS A 488 -15.84 29.64 20.00
C LYS A 488 -16.39 29.27 21.38
N HIS A 489 -16.14 30.05 22.44
CA HIS A 489 -16.72 29.80 23.76
C HIS A 489 -18.19 30.23 23.84
N GLU A 490 -18.63 31.17 23.01
CA GLU A 490 -20.05 31.49 22.85
C GLU A 490 -20.80 30.34 22.19
N ILE A 491 -20.26 29.82 21.08
CA ILE A 491 -20.82 28.65 20.38
C ILE A 491 -20.79 27.40 21.26
N GLU A 492 -19.69 27.16 22.00
CA GLU A 492 -19.59 26.05 22.96
C GLU A 492 -20.71 26.12 24.01
N LYS A 493 -21.04 27.31 24.53
CA LYS A 493 -22.17 27.49 25.48
C LYS A 493 -23.52 27.15 24.86
N ILE A 494 -23.74 27.49 23.60
CA ILE A 494 -24.97 27.14 22.86
C ILE A 494 -25.05 25.63 22.72
N ASN A 495 -24.00 24.99 22.22
CA ASN A 495 -23.95 23.53 22.04
C ASN A 495 -24.13 22.80 23.39
N ASP A 496 -23.49 23.26 24.46
CA ASP A 496 -23.65 22.73 25.82
C ASP A 496 -25.09 22.87 26.34
N TYR A 497 -25.72 24.02 26.12
CA TYR A 497 -27.12 24.25 26.47
C TYR A 497 -28.05 23.26 25.75
N LEU A 498 -27.87 23.12 24.44
CA LEU A 498 -28.66 22.20 23.61
C LEU A 498 -28.44 20.75 24.04
N CYS A 499 -27.18 20.34 24.25
CA CYS A 499 -26.83 18.98 24.66
C CYS A 499 -27.46 18.62 26.02
N ARG A 500 -27.45 19.54 27.00
CA ARG A 500 -28.08 19.31 28.31
C ARG A 500 -29.61 19.21 28.20
N LYS A 501 -30.24 20.14 27.48
CA LYS A 501 -31.70 20.22 27.34
C LYS A 501 -32.27 19.05 26.52
N TYR A 502 -31.60 18.68 25.44
CA TYR A 502 -32.08 17.68 24.47
C TYR A 502 -31.33 16.35 24.54
N SER A 503 -30.65 16.06 25.65
CA SER A 503 -29.95 14.79 25.87
C SER A 503 -30.87 13.57 25.72
N CYS A 504 -32.17 13.69 26.04
CA CYS A 504 -33.16 12.64 25.87
C CYS A 504 -33.47 12.27 24.41
N VAL A 505 -33.04 13.08 23.44
CA VAL A 505 -33.23 12.84 22.00
C VAL A 505 -32.14 11.95 21.41
N ARG A 506 -30.98 11.90 22.05
CA ARG A 506 -29.79 11.24 21.50
C ARG A 506 -30.06 9.76 21.20
N GLY A 507 -29.94 9.38 19.93
CA GLY A 507 -30.20 8.02 19.46
C GLY A 507 -31.68 7.64 19.31
N GLY A 508 -32.62 8.55 19.61
CA GLY A 508 -34.05 8.34 19.36
C GLY A 508 -34.44 8.67 17.90
N ASN A 509 -35.65 8.26 17.48
CA ASN A 509 -36.11 8.43 16.08
C ASN A 509 -36.22 9.88 15.59
N CYS A 510 -36.29 10.84 16.50
CA CYS A 510 -36.34 12.27 16.22
C CYS A 510 -34.95 12.91 16.06
N SER A 511 -33.88 12.15 16.36
CA SER A 511 -32.50 12.51 16.05
C SER A 511 -32.36 12.72 14.54
N GLY A 512 -32.00 13.93 14.10
CA GLY A 512 -31.85 14.26 12.69
C GLY A 512 -33.07 14.76 11.92
N LEU A 513 -34.22 14.94 12.58
CA LEU A 513 -35.38 15.50 11.90
C LEU A 513 -35.20 16.99 11.64
N MET A 514 -35.36 17.43 10.39
CA MET A 514 -35.36 18.87 10.05
C MET A 514 -36.44 19.65 10.83
N ALA A 515 -37.57 19.02 11.14
CA ALA A 515 -38.61 19.62 11.98
C ALA A 515 -38.10 19.92 13.40
N PHE A 516 -37.26 19.04 13.95
CA PHE A 516 -36.65 19.24 15.25
C PHE A 516 -35.64 20.39 15.22
N GLU A 517 -34.82 20.48 14.18
CA GLU A 517 -33.92 21.62 13.95
C GLU A 517 -34.69 22.95 13.86
N LYS A 518 -35.75 23.01 13.05
CA LYS A 518 -36.61 24.20 12.92
C LYS A 518 -37.25 24.64 14.25
N MET A 519 -37.53 23.69 15.14
CA MET A 519 -38.10 23.96 16.46
C MET A 519 -37.07 24.58 17.42
N ILE A 520 -35.81 24.16 17.38
CA ILE A 520 -34.77 24.65 18.29
C ILE A 520 -34.10 25.94 17.82
N MET A 521 -34.05 26.20 16.50
CA MET A 521 -33.43 27.41 15.94
C MET A 521 -33.95 28.74 16.54
N PRO A 522 -35.26 28.93 16.80
CA PRO A 522 -35.79 30.10 17.49
C PRO A 522 -35.26 30.30 18.92
N GLU A 523 -34.79 29.24 19.59
CA GLU A 523 -34.18 29.34 20.92
C GLU A 523 -32.74 29.85 20.86
N ILE A 524 -32.06 29.65 19.74
CA ILE A 524 -30.65 30.02 19.53
C ILE A 524 -30.54 31.48 19.10
N LYS A 525 -31.47 31.97 18.25
CA LYS A 525 -31.46 33.35 17.74
C LYS A 525 -31.32 34.45 18.81
N PRO A 526 -31.92 34.34 20.01
CA PRO A 526 -31.72 35.32 21.08
C PRO A 526 -30.39 35.16 21.84
N MET A 527 -29.70 34.02 21.71
CA MET A 527 -28.47 33.72 22.44
C MET A 527 -27.24 34.36 21.79
N ALA A 528 -27.17 34.33 20.45
CA ALA A 528 -26.08 34.92 19.68
C ALA A 528 -26.55 35.23 18.24
N GLU A 529 -25.97 36.28 17.65
CA GLU A 529 -26.08 36.54 16.21
C GLU A 529 -25.02 35.70 15.49
N ILE A 530 -25.47 34.75 14.66
CA ILE A 530 -24.59 33.77 14.02
C ILE A 530 -24.14 34.31 12.66
N GLU A 531 -22.85 34.59 12.54
CA GLU A 531 -22.24 35.18 11.35
C GLU A 531 -21.14 34.27 10.79
N THR A 532 -21.01 34.22 9.47
CA THR A 532 -19.91 33.50 8.81
C THR A 532 -18.76 34.43 8.51
N MET A 533 -17.53 33.89 8.46
CA MET A 533 -16.35 34.63 8.05
C MET A 533 -16.51 35.35 6.71
N ASP A 534 -15.91 36.54 6.60
CA ASP A 534 -15.79 37.26 5.34
C ASP A 534 -14.85 36.53 4.37
N MET A 535 -15.32 36.31 3.14
CA MET A 535 -14.62 35.49 2.14
C MET A 535 -13.34 36.16 1.63
N ASN A 536 -13.34 37.48 1.48
CA ASN A 536 -12.15 38.19 1.01
C ASN A 536 -11.06 38.19 2.08
N SER A 537 -11.42 38.43 3.35
CA SER A 537 -10.52 38.29 4.50
C SER A 537 -9.97 36.86 4.63
N PHE A 538 -10.82 35.87 4.38
CA PHE A 538 -10.43 34.46 4.37
C PHE A 538 -9.35 34.19 3.32
N LEU A 539 -9.56 34.65 2.09
CA LEU A 539 -8.61 34.46 0.99
C LEU A 539 -7.31 35.23 1.21
N GLU A 540 -7.36 36.48 1.69
CA GLU A 540 -6.17 37.27 2.03
C GLU A 540 -5.32 36.61 3.14
N SER A 541 -5.99 36.09 4.18
CA SER A 541 -5.32 35.32 5.24
C SER A 541 -4.72 34.03 4.69
N PHE A 542 -5.44 33.34 3.79
CA PHE A 542 -4.96 32.12 3.16
C PHE A 542 -3.71 32.38 2.30
N GLU A 543 -3.69 33.49 1.55
CA GLU A 543 -2.53 33.93 0.77
C GLU A 543 -1.27 34.08 1.63
N THR A 544 -1.41 34.60 2.85
CA THR A 544 -0.27 34.75 3.78
C THR A 544 0.37 33.40 4.09
N VAL A 545 -0.44 32.35 4.23
CA VAL A 545 0.05 30.97 4.44
C VAL A 545 0.70 30.43 3.17
N PHE A 546 0.09 30.64 2.00
CA PHE A 546 0.70 30.27 0.73
C PHE A 546 2.08 30.89 0.54
N ARG A 547 2.22 32.20 0.77
CA ARG A 547 3.51 32.90 0.64
C ARG A 547 4.56 32.29 1.56
N TYR A 548 4.21 32.03 2.82
CA TYR A 548 5.10 31.38 3.77
C TYR A 548 5.57 30.00 3.29
N VAL A 549 4.66 29.13 2.83
CA VAL A 549 5.02 27.77 2.39
C VAL A 549 5.80 27.78 1.08
N PHE A 550 5.43 28.62 0.12
CA PHE A 550 6.16 28.72 -1.16
C PHE A 550 7.58 29.27 -0.97
N GLU A 551 7.75 30.26 -0.10
CA GLU A 551 9.06 30.75 0.32
C GLU A 551 9.84 29.67 1.09
N TYR A 552 9.16 28.86 1.90
CA TYR A 552 9.78 27.76 2.64
C TYR A 552 10.47 26.75 1.71
N PHE A 553 9.84 26.40 0.58
CA PHE A 553 10.36 25.46 -0.41
C PHE A 553 11.08 26.12 -1.61
N ASN A 554 11.30 27.44 -1.59
CA ASN A 554 11.90 28.22 -2.68
C ASN A 554 11.21 28.01 -4.05
N ILE A 555 9.88 27.87 -4.08
CA ILE A 555 9.13 27.65 -5.33
C ILE A 555 8.63 28.98 -5.92
N PRO A 556 9.02 29.33 -7.16
CA PRO A 556 8.49 30.50 -7.85
C PRO A 556 7.05 30.26 -8.32
N VAL A 557 6.22 31.30 -8.29
CA VAL A 557 4.79 31.25 -8.65
C VAL A 557 4.53 31.64 -10.11
N ASP A 558 5.58 31.79 -10.93
CA ASP A 558 5.43 32.28 -12.31
C ASP A 558 4.63 31.31 -13.20
N ARG A 559 3.74 31.83 -14.04
CA ARG A 559 2.93 31.02 -14.98
C ARG A 559 3.75 30.29 -16.04
N LYS A 560 5.01 30.69 -16.29
CA LYS A 560 5.86 30.08 -17.33
C LYS A 560 6.36 28.69 -16.92
N SER A 561 6.43 28.44 -15.61
CA SER A 561 6.76 27.14 -15.04
C SER A 561 5.66 26.08 -15.18
N MET A 562 4.44 26.45 -15.59
CA MET A 562 3.24 25.57 -15.58
C MET A 562 2.93 24.89 -16.92
N ASN A 563 3.86 24.87 -17.87
CA ASN A 563 3.75 24.01 -19.07
C ASN A 563 4.06 22.54 -18.72
N MET A 564 3.29 21.97 -17.80
CA MET A 564 3.40 20.58 -17.36
C MET A 564 2.13 19.83 -17.71
N ARG A 565 2.25 18.53 -17.99
CA ARG A 565 1.06 17.67 -18.10
C ARG A 565 0.38 17.57 -16.74
N GLU A 566 -0.92 17.33 -16.74
CA GLU A 566 -1.74 17.25 -15.53
C GLU A 566 -1.18 16.27 -14.49
N GLU A 567 -0.76 15.07 -14.92
CA GLU A 567 -0.13 14.06 -14.05
C GLU A 567 1.17 14.57 -13.41
N ASP A 568 2.04 15.21 -14.19
CA ASP A 568 3.31 15.76 -13.70
C ASP A 568 3.06 16.94 -12.73
N PHE A 569 2.00 17.72 -12.97
CA PHE A 569 1.57 18.80 -12.06
C PHE A 569 1.08 18.24 -10.72
N ARG A 570 0.22 17.22 -10.73
CA ARG A 570 -0.30 16.56 -9.52
C ARG A 570 0.81 16.00 -8.62
N HIS A 571 1.95 15.61 -9.21
CA HIS A 571 3.11 15.07 -8.50
C HIS A 571 4.28 16.05 -8.37
N SER A 572 4.01 17.35 -8.46
CA SER A 572 5.03 18.39 -8.37
C SER A 572 5.23 18.92 -6.93
N VAL A 573 6.39 19.50 -6.66
CA VAL A 573 6.63 20.23 -5.40
C VAL A 573 5.69 21.42 -5.26
N TYR A 574 5.22 22.01 -6.37
CA TYR A 574 4.19 23.04 -6.37
C TYR A 574 2.91 22.55 -5.68
N MET A 575 2.38 21.38 -6.08
CA MET A 575 1.19 20.81 -5.46
C MET A 575 1.41 20.42 -3.99
N LYS A 576 2.62 19.95 -3.65
CA LYS A 576 3.00 19.75 -2.24
C LYS A 576 2.88 21.04 -1.42
N CYS A 577 3.35 22.17 -1.94
CA CYS A 577 3.20 23.47 -1.27
C CYS A 577 1.73 23.87 -1.09
N VAL A 578 0.89 23.63 -2.10
CA VAL A 578 -0.55 23.91 -2.03
C VAL A 578 -1.24 23.07 -0.95
N ASP A 579 -0.92 21.78 -0.88
CA ASP A 579 -1.45 20.85 0.11
C ASP A 579 -1.05 21.23 1.53
N ILE A 580 0.24 21.50 1.76
CA ILE A 580 0.73 21.95 3.06
C ILE A 580 0.07 23.26 3.48
N ALA A 581 -0.02 24.25 2.60
CA ALA A 581 -0.64 25.54 2.91
C ALA A 581 -2.13 25.38 3.28
N THR A 582 -2.86 24.55 2.52
CA THR A 582 -4.26 24.23 2.79
C THR A 582 -4.42 23.55 4.15
N GLY A 583 -3.62 22.51 4.41
CA GLY A 583 -3.63 21.78 5.67
C GLY A 583 -3.31 22.65 6.89
N LEU A 584 -2.34 23.55 6.79
CA LEU A 584 -1.97 24.48 7.88
C LEU A 584 -3.07 25.51 8.15
N TYR A 585 -3.66 26.08 7.11
CA TYR A 585 -4.69 27.10 7.26
C TYR A 585 -5.99 26.52 7.86
N TYR A 586 -6.46 25.40 7.32
CA TYR A 586 -7.63 24.71 7.86
C TYR A 586 -7.36 24.12 9.26
N GLY A 587 -6.13 23.70 9.54
CA GLY A 587 -5.71 23.28 10.89
C GLY A 587 -5.82 24.40 11.92
N SER A 588 -5.49 25.64 11.54
CA SER A 588 -5.75 26.82 12.37
C SER A 588 -7.25 27.08 12.54
N LEU A 589 -8.03 27.04 11.46
CA LEU A 589 -9.47 27.35 11.50
C LEU A 589 -10.24 26.37 12.38
N MET A 590 -10.02 25.06 12.23
CA MET A 590 -10.72 24.01 12.98
C MET A 590 -10.46 24.05 14.50
N CYS A 591 -9.34 24.64 14.94
CA CYS A 591 -9.04 24.82 16.36
C CYS A 591 -9.62 26.12 16.95
N ASN A 592 -9.99 27.08 16.10
CA ASN A 592 -10.40 28.42 16.51
C ASN A 592 -11.88 28.72 16.25
N TYR A 593 -12.53 27.98 15.35
CA TYR A 593 -13.86 28.29 14.86
C TYR A 593 -14.71 27.03 14.63
N TYR A 594 -15.98 27.13 14.99
CA TYR A 594 -17.01 26.17 14.58
C TYR A 594 -17.43 26.42 13.13
N THR A 595 -18.07 25.43 12.50
CA THR A 595 -18.63 25.58 11.16
C THR A 595 -20.07 26.07 11.23
N ASN A 596 -20.60 26.50 10.09
CA ASN A 596 -22.01 26.86 9.92
C ASN A 596 -22.93 25.63 9.78
N GLN A 597 -22.37 24.41 9.81
CA GLN A 597 -23.16 23.18 9.78
C GLN A 597 -23.77 22.96 11.16
N PHE A 598 -25.06 22.64 11.19
CA PHE A 598 -25.81 22.44 12.42
C PHE A 598 -26.34 21.00 12.47
N ALA A 599 -26.09 20.31 13.58
CA ALA A 599 -26.51 18.93 13.77
C ALA A 599 -27.55 18.79 14.87
N THR A 600 -28.39 17.77 14.74
CA THR A 600 -29.34 17.31 15.77
C THR A 600 -29.12 15.83 16.09
N TYR A 601 -27.86 15.46 16.37
CA TYR A 601 -27.39 14.08 16.60
C TYR A 601 -27.43 13.17 15.36
N ASN A 602 -27.54 13.73 14.16
CA ASN A 602 -27.55 13.03 12.86
C ASN A 602 -26.24 13.13 12.09
N ASN A 603 -25.14 13.36 12.81
CA ASN A 603 -23.83 13.53 12.24
C ASN A 603 -22.84 12.52 12.82
N ASN A 604 -21.70 12.39 12.15
CA ASN A 604 -20.62 11.49 12.59
C ASN A 604 -20.04 11.88 13.97
N GLN A 605 -20.19 13.15 14.37
CA GLN A 605 -19.74 13.65 15.66
C GLN A 605 -20.69 13.29 16.81
N ASN A 606 -21.88 12.76 16.50
CA ASN A 606 -22.96 12.47 17.44
C ASN A 606 -23.19 13.64 18.40
N SER A 607 -23.31 14.84 17.82
CA SER A 607 -23.41 16.12 18.53
C SER A 607 -24.72 16.84 18.19
N ILE A 608 -25.11 17.79 19.05
CA ILE A 608 -26.18 18.76 18.78
C ILE A 608 -25.61 20.18 18.81
N GLY A 609 -26.05 21.03 17.89
CA GLY A 609 -25.52 22.39 17.74
C GLY A 609 -24.61 22.53 16.52
N TYR A 610 -23.76 23.54 16.53
CA TYR A 610 -22.81 23.79 15.45
C TYR A 610 -21.65 22.81 15.46
N GLU A 611 -21.28 22.32 14.29
CA GLU A 611 -20.25 21.30 14.13
C GLU A 611 -18.84 21.86 14.14
N VAL A 612 -17.87 20.97 14.36
CA VAL A 612 -16.45 21.27 14.18
C VAL A 612 -15.99 20.70 12.82
N TYR A 613 -15.09 21.39 12.12
CA TYR A 613 -14.60 20.94 10.81
C TYR A 613 -13.78 19.64 10.90
N ASP A 614 -14.22 18.57 10.25
CA ASP A 614 -13.48 17.29 10.19
C ASP A 614 -12.73 17.13 8.85
N PRO A 615 -11.39 17.23 8.81
CA PRO A 615 -10.62 17.02 7.58
C PRO A 615 -10.58 15.56 7.10
N LEU A 616 -11.10 14.62 7.90
CA LEU A 616 -11.12 13.17 7.64
C LEU A 616 -12.55 12.61 7.75
N GLU A 617 -13.58 13.43 7.47
CA GLU A 617 -14.99 13.00 7.52
C GLU A 617 -15.26 11.76 6.65
N TYR A 618 -14.63 11.69 5.48
CA TYR A 618 -14.73 10.58 4.53
C TYR A 618 -13.66 9.49 4.73
N GLY A 619 -12.93 9.55 5.84
CA GLY A 619 -11.86 8.60 6.18
C GLY A 619 -10.47 9.02 5.72
N GLU A 620 -9.52 8.11 5.91
CA GLU A 620 -8.12 8.29 5.51
C GLU A 620 -7.93 7.96 4.02
N ASP A 621 -7.11 8.74 3.32
CA ASP A 621 -6.74 8.45 1.92
C ASP A 621 -5.95 7.14 1.78
N VAL A 622 -5.25 6.74 2.85
CA VAL A 622 -4.38 5.57 2.90
C VAL A 622 -4.55 4.90 4.26
N ILE A 623 -5.01 3.66 4.28
CA ILE A 623 -5.23 2.88 5.51
C ILE A 623 -3.98 2.05 5.78
N ILE A 624 -3.03 2.64 6.51
CA ILE A 624 -1.70 2.03 6.75
C ILE A 624 -1.77 0.78 7.66
N THR A 625 -2.87 0.58 8.38
CA THR A 625 -3.12 -0.61 9.22
C THR A 625 -3.58 -1.83 8.42
N ALA A 626 -4.13 -1.62 7.22
CA ALA A 626 -4.55 -2.72 6.34
C ALA A 626 -3.33 -3.50 5.83
N PRO A 627 -3.36 -4.85 5.83
CA PRO A 627 -2.19 -5.65 5.49
C PRO A 627 -1.87 -5.57 3.99
N ILE A 628 -0.61 -5.78 3.63
CA ILE A 628 -0.27 -5.96 2.21
C ILE A 628 -0.77 -7.33 1.73
N PRO A 629 -1.22 -7.46 0.48
CA PRO A 629 -1.69 -8.75 -0.03
C PRO A 629 -0.52 -9.71 -0.25
N THR A 630 -0.67 -10.93 0.24
CA THR A 630 0.35 -12.00 0.18
C THR A 630 -0.30 -13.25 -0.36
N TYR A 631 0.23 -13.82 -1.46
CA TYR A 631 -0.36 -15.01 -2.07
C TYR A 631 -0.21 -16.26 -1.19
N GLN A 632 -1.31 -16.99 -1.01
CA GLN A 632 -1.43 -18.17 -0.14
C GLN A 632 -2.16 -19.31 -0.86
N ASP A 633 -1.41 -20.29 -1.38
CA ASP A 633 -1.95 -21.47 -2.08
C ASP A 633 -2.87 -22.33 -1.18
N PHE A 634 -2.60 -22.41 0.12
CA PHE A 634 -3.38 -23.27 1.01
C PHE A 634 -4.84 -22.85 1.12
N ILE A 635 -5.11 -21.55 1.27
CA ILE A 635 -6.48 -21.03 1.39
C ILE A 635 -7.21 -20.97 0.05
N GLU A 636 -6.50 -20.76 -1.06
CA GLU A 636 -7.08 -20.90 -2.41
C GLU A 636 -7.65 -22.30 -2.63
N ARG A 637 -6.89 -23.34 -2.28
CA ARG A 637 -7.36 -24.72 -2.40
C ARG A 637 -8.61 -24.98 -1.55
N LEU A 638 -8.66 -24.43 -0.33
CA LEU A 638 -9.87 -24.52 0.49
C LEU A 638 -11.06 -23.82 -0.19
N GLY A 639 -10.83 -22.65 -0.79
CA GLY A 639 -11.82 -21.94 -1.59
C GLY A 639 -12.33 -22.74 -2.80
N ASP A 640 -11.43 -23.43 -3.51
CA ASP A 640 -11.80 -24.33 -4.62
C ASP A 640 -12.76 -25.43 -4.17
N TYR A 641 -12.55 -26.03 -2.99
CA TYR A 641 -13.47 -27.03 -2.45
C TYR A 641 -14.86 -26.44 -2.18
N VAL A 642 -14.94 -25.20 -1.68
CA VAL A 642 -16.21 -24.50 -1.46
C VAL A 642 -16.93 -24.26 -2.78
N ILE A 643 -16.25 -23.70 -3.79
CA ILE A 643 -16.84 -23.46 -5.12
C ILE A 643 -17.36 -24.79 -5.72
N ASN A 644 -16.57 -25.84 -5.65
CA ASN A 644 -16.92 -27.15 -6.21
C ASN A 644 -18.09 -27.84 -5.49
N SER A 645 -18.47 -27.40 -4.28
CA SER A 645 -19.63 -27.92 -3.55
C SER A 645 -20.97 -27.34 -4.03
N ILE A 646 -20.94 -26.22 -4.77
CA ILE A 646 -22.14 -25.52 -5.22
C ILE A 646 -22.72 -26.21 -6.45
N GLU A 647 -23.98 -26.62 -6.36
CA GLU A 647 -24.70 -27.23 -7.47
C GLU A 647 -25.12 -26.14 -8.48
N ILE A 648 -24.55 -26.18 -9.69
CA ILE A 648 -24.94 -25.33 -10.82
C ILE A 648 -25.50 -26.20 -11.95
N PRO A 649 -26.81 -26.08 -12.29
CA PRO A 649 -27.37 -26.82 -13.41
C PRO A 649 -26.88 -26.32 -14.76
N VAL A 650 -26.94 -27.20 -15.77
CA VAL A 650 -26.51 -26.91 -17.15
C VAL A 650 -27.41 -25.85 -17.81
N SER A 651 -28.72 -25.89 -17.55
CA SER A 651 -29.68 -24.89 -18.03
C SER A 651 -29.93 -23.84 -16.94
N ARG A 652 -29.56 -22.59 -17.22
CA ARG A 652 -29.70 -21.43 -16.33
C ARG A 652 -30.86 -20.55 -16.80
N ASP A 653 -32.05 -21.12 -16.71
CA ASP A 653 -33.29 -20.51 -17.19
C ASP A 653 -34.13 -19.92 -16.04
N ILE A 654 -35.34 -19.46 -16.37
CA ILE A 654 -36.31 -18.90 -15.42
C ILE A 654 -36.65 -19.90 -14.29
N HIS A 655 -36.57 -21.21 -14.53
CA HIS A 655 -36.84 -22.20 -13.48
C HIS A 655 -35.68 -22.29 -12.49
N TRP A 656 -34.44 -22.19 -12.98
CA TRP A 656 -33.25 -22.16 -12.12
C TRP A 656 -33.17 -20.88 -11.28
N VAL A 657 -33.36 -19.70 -11.89
CA VAL A 657 -33.22 -18.41 -11.18
C VAL A 657 -34.24 -18.26 -10.05
N ARG A 658 -35.40 -18.94 -10.13
CA ARG A 658 -36.44 -18.94 -9.09
C ARG A 658 -36.37 -20.13 -8.12
N ASN A 659 -35.36 -21.00 -8.24
CA ASN A 659 -35.27 -22.22 -7.45
C ASN A 659 -34.67 -21.97 -6.06
N ALA A 660 -35.53 -21.58 -5.11
CA ALA A 660 -35.16 -21.37 -3.71
C ALA A 660 -34.70 -22.66 -3.00
N GLU A 661 -35.20 -23.84 -3.37
CA GLU A 661 -34.76 -25.11 -2.77
C GLU A 661 -33.29 -25.41 -3.09
N LEU A 662 -32.87 -25.15 -4.34
CA LEU A 662 -31.46 -25.23 -4.71
C LEU A 662 -30.62 -24.24 -3.92
N THR A 663 -31.11 -23.00 -3.74
CA THR A 663 -30.45 -21.97 -2.91
C THR A 663 -30.24 -22.45 -1.47
N ARG A 664 -31.27 -23.00 -0.82
CA ARG A 664 -31.18 -23.55 0.54
C ARG A 664 -30.13 -24.67 0.65
N ARG A 665 -30.08 -25.59 -0.33
CA ARG A 665 -29.09 -26.66 -0.36
C ARG A 665 -27.67 -26.13 -0.54
N ASN A 666 -27.46 -25.24 -1.50
CA ASN A 666 -26.13 -24.65 -1.76
C ASN A 666 -25.59 -23.86 -0.56
N VAL A 667 -26.42 -23.06 0.12
CA VAL A 667 -26.01 -22.34 1.33
C VAL A 667 -25.55 -23.31 2.44
N LEU A 668 -26.21 -24.46 2.59
CA LEU A 668 -25.81 -25.47 3.57
C LEU A 668 -24.56 -26.25 3.14
N HIS A 669 -24.38 -26.53 1.85
CA HIS A 669 -23.18 -27.19 1.32
C HIS A 669 -21.91 -26.36 1.56
N ILE A 670 -21.99 -25.02 1.45
CA ILE A 670 -20.86 -24.12 1.75
C ILE A 670 -20.33 -24.33 3.18
N LEU A 671 -21.19 -24.69 4.13
CA LEU A 671 -20.85 -24.90 5.53
C LEU A 671 -20.32 -26.30 5.85
N GLU A 672 -20.24 -27.20 4.86
CA GLU A 672 -19.71 -28.54 5.07
C GLU A 672 -18.20 -28.53 5.34
N LYS A 673 -17.74 -29.56 6.05
CA LYS A 673 -16.32 -29.70 6.38
C LYS A 673 -15.48 -30.06 5.14
N ILE A 674 -14.27 -29.55 5.09
CA ILE A 674 -13.29 -29.82 4.03
C ILE A 674 -12.10 -30.56 4.65
N GLU A 675 -11.71 -31.69 4.07
CA GLU A 675 -10.51 -32.43 4.49
C GLU A 675 -9.33 -32.07 3.59
N LEU A 676 -8.29 -31.46 4.15
CA LEU A 676 -7.07 -31.11 3.43
C LEU A 676 -5.85 -31.41 4.31
N LYS A 677 -4.86 -32.15 3.77
CA LYS A 677 -3.63 -32.58 4.48
C LYS A 677 -3.90 -33.28 5.83
N HIS A 678 -4.88 -34.19 5.87
CA HIS A 678 -5.28 -34.94 7.07
C HIS A 678 -5.86 -34.09 8.21
N GLN A 679 -6.43 -32.94 7.85
CA GLN A 679 -7.01 -32.00 8.80
C GLN A 679 -8.37 -31.53 8.27
N GLU A 680 -9.34 -31.45 9.18
CA GLU A 680 -10.69 -30.98 8.87
C GLU A 680 -10.82 -29.48 9.12
N TRP A 681 -11.33 -28.76 8.12
CA TRP A 681 -11.54 -27.32 8.13
C TRP A 681 -13.02 -26.99 7.90
N VAL A 682 -13.50 -25.92 8.53
CA VAL A 682 -14.87 -25.42 8.41
C VAL A 682 -14.80 -23.92 8.12
N ILE A 683 -15.71 -23.44 7.29
CA ILE A 683 -15.79 -22.03 6.94
C ILE A 683 -16.45 -21.22 8.06
N LEU A 684 -15.90 -20.03 8.35
CA LEU A 684 -16.48 -19.04 9.24
C LEU A 684 -17.09 -17.88 8.46
N ALA A 685 -16.46 -17.50 7.34
CA ALA A 685 -16.90 -16.41 6.50
C ALA A 685 -16.55 -16.71 5.04
N CYS A 686 -17.41 -16.30 4.11
CA CYS A 686 -17.08 -16.24 2.69
C CYS A 686 -18.09 -15.42 1.89
N ARG A 687 -17.64 -14.98 0.73
CA ARG A 687 -18.48 -14.55 -0.38
C ARG A 687 -18.16 -15.39 -1.60
N VAL A 688 -19.19 -15.94 -2.24
CA VAL A 688 -19.10 -16.66 -3.52
C VAL A 688 -19.99 -15.96 -4.54
N SER A 689 -19.46 -15.64 -5.71
CA SER A 689 -20.20 -14.98 -6.80
C SER A 689 -19.84 -15.63 -8.14
N LEU A 690 -20.63 -16.62 -8.55
CA LEU A 690 -20.42 -17.34 -9.80
C LEU A 690 -21.21 -16.66 -10.90
N HIS A 691 -20.56 -16.36 -12.02
CA HIS A 691 -21.19 -15.61 -13.11
C HIS A 691 -20.57 -15.94 -14.46
N GLU A 692 -21.30 -15.62 -15.52
CA GLU A 692 -20.81 -15.60 -16.90
C GLU A 692 -21.13 -14.24 -17.50
N GLU A 693 -20.10 -13.58 -18.02
CA GLU A 693 -20.21 -12.30 -18.72
C GLU A 693 -20.09 -12.49 -20.23
N ASP A 694 -20.84 -11.72 -21.00
CA ASP A 694 -20.57 -11.41 -22.41
C ASP A 694 -19.96 -10.00 -22.50
N ASN A 695 -19.53 -9.56 -23.69
CA ASN A 695 -18.76 -8.32 -23.90
C ASN A 695 -19.32 -7.06 -23.20
N TYR A 696 -20.61 -7.00 -22.89
CA TYR A 696 -21.24 -5.88 -22.19
C TYR A 696 -22.32 -6.25 -21.15
N ASP A 697 -22.69 -7.54 -21.00
CA ASP A 697 -23.84 -7.95 -20.17
C ASP A 697 -23.54 -9.22 -19.35
N THR A 698 -24.06 -9.28 -18.12
CA THR A 698 -24.04 -10.50 -17.29
C THR A 698 -25.12 -11.47 -17.75
N LYS A 699 -24.72 -12.64 -18.29
CA LYS A 699 -25.67 -13.67 -18.75
C LYS A 699 -26.38 -14.39 -17.60
N TRP A 700 -25.66 -14.60 -16.50
CA TRP A 700 -26.23 -15.07 -15.26
C TRP A 700 -25.27 -14.80 -14.11
N ARG A 701 -25.82 -14.73 -12.89
CA ARG A 701 -25.06 -14.64 -11.64
C ARG A 701 -25.75 -15.43 -10.54
N ASP A 702 -24.97 -16.04 -9.66
CA ASP A 702 -25.41 -16.76 -8.46
C ASP A 702 -24.47 -16.41 -7.30
N THR A 703 -25.00 -15.69 -6.31
CA THR A 703 -24.22 -15.09 -5.21
C THR A 703 -24.64 -15.66 -3.87
N TYR A 704 -23.66 -15.93 -3.01
CA TYR A 704 -23.81 -16.43 -1.64
C TYR A 704 -22.82 -15.69 -0.74
N ASP A 705 -23.32 -14.90 0.20
CA ASP A 705 -22.55 -14.29 1.27
C ASP A 705 -22.88 -15.01 2.58
N VAL A 706 -21.87 -15.40 3.36
CA VAL A 706 -22.03 -16.19 4.59
C VAL A 706 -21.08 -15.67 5.65
N TRP A 707 -21.62 -15.26 6.80
CA TRP A 707 -20.85 -14.67 7.90
C TRP A 707 -21.23 -15.30 9.24
N CYS A 708 -20.24 -15.77 10.00
CA CYS A 708 -20.49 -16.31 11.34
C CYS A 708 -20.71 -15.21 12.39
N CYS A 709 -21.44 -15.56 13.44
CA CYS A 709 -21.73 -14.72 14.60
C CYS A 709 -21.69 -15.57 15.87
N THR A 710 -21.00 -15.09 16.91
CA THR A 710 -20.93 -15.80 18.23
C THR A 710 -21.96 -15.33 19.25
N SER A 711 -22.81 -14.36 18.90
CA SER A 711 -23.85 -13.84 19.81
C SER A 711 -25.18 -14.57 19.65
N GLU A 712 -25.79 -14.93 20.78
CA GLU A 712 -27.15 -15.49 20.80
C GLU A 712 -28.23 -14.45 20.51
N ASN A 713 -27.94 -13.18 20.79
CA ASN A 713 -28.90 -12.07 20.72
C ASN A 713 -29.09 -11.53 19.29
N GLU A 714 -28.08 -11.66 18.43
CA GLU A 714 -28.18 -11.20 17.05
C GLU A 714 -29.16 -12.08 16.26
N THR A 715 -30.02 -11.45 15.46
CA THR A 715 -31.02 -12.15 14.65
C THR A 715 -31.50 -11.29 13.50
N ILE A 716 -31.89 -11.93 12.39
CA ILE A 716 -32.49 -11.22 11.26
C ILE A 716 -33.99 -10.97 11.49
N ASN A 717 -34.42 -9.77 11.09
CA ASN A 717 -35.81 -9.32 11.15
C ASN A 717 -36.30 -8.89 9.76
N ASN A 718 -37.59 -9.01 9.52
CA ASN A 718 -38.22 -8.58 8.27
C ASN A 718 -38.62 -7.08 8.33
N ASP A 719 -37.66 -6.24 8.68
CA ASP A 719 -37.80 -4.79 8.87
C ASP A 719 -36.92 -3.99 7.86
N GLY A 720 -36.21 -4.70 6.98
CA GLY A 720 -35.26 -4.12 6.03
C GLY A 720 -33.83 -3.95 6.59
N ASN A 721 -33.61 -4.22 7.87
CA ASN A 721 -32.29 -4.04 8.51
C ASN A 721 -31.41 -5.29 8.48
N ALA A 722 -31.86 -6.42 7.93
CA ALA A 722 -31.07 -7.66 7.93
C ALA A 722 -29.69 -7.54 7.23
N ARG A 723 -29.53 -6.53 6.36
CA ARG A 723 -28.33 -6.30 5.54
C ARG A 723 -27.05 -6.17 6.37
N TYR A 724 -27.05 -5.57 7.56
CA TYR A 724 -25.81 -5.42 8.35
C TYR A 724 -25.27 -6.75 8.89
N LEU A 725 -26.09 -7.80 8.95
CA LEU A 725 -25.68 -9.15 9.36
C LEU A 725 -25.32 -10.04 8.16
N THR A 726 -25.84 -9.75 6.97
CA THR A 726 -25.76 -10.67 5.83
C THR A 726 -25.02 -10.12 4.61
N ILE A 727 -24.90 -8.80 4.45
CA ILE A 727 -24.31 -8.14 3.27
C ILE A 727 -23.25 -7.10 3.69
N GLU A 728 -23.62 -6.16 4.56
CA GLU A 728 -22.82 -4.97 4.89
C GLU A 728 -22.10 -5.19 6.23
N LEU A 729 -20.95 -5.86 6.18
CA LEU A 729 -20.11 -6.09 7.36
C LEU A 729 -19.58 -4.78 7.95
N GLU A 730 -19.42 -4.76 9.28
CA GLU A 730 -18.78 -3.65 9.96
C GLU A 730 -17.28 -3.64 9.66
N GLU A 731 -16.72 -2.46 9.37
CA GLU A 731 -15.31 -2.30 9.05
C GLU A 731 -14.42 -2.30 10.30
N TYR A 732 -13.21 -2.88 10.18
CA TYR A 732 -12.14 -2.74 11.16
C TYR A 732 -10.97 -1.95 10.57
N LEU A 733 -10.64 -0.82 11.20
CA LEU A 733 -9.56 0.08 10.75
C LEU A 733 -8.33 0.08 11.68
N GLY A 734 -8.38 -0.67 12.79
CA GLY A 734 -7.32 -0.71 13.79
C GLY A 734 -6.13 -1.58 13.41
N GLU A 735 -5.10 -1.60 14.26
CA GLU A 735 -3.98 -2.54 14.13
C GLU A 735 -4.47 -3.99 14.25
N LEU A 736 -4.12 -4.85 13.28
CA LEU A 736 -4.57 -6.24 13.27
C LEU A 736 -4.08 -7.05 14.48
N LYS A 737 -2.88 -6.78 14.99
CA LYS A 737 -2.35 -7.45 16.19
C LYS A 737 -3.18 -7.16 17.45
N ALA A 738 -3.87 -6.03 17.48
CA ALA A 738 -4.75 -5.63 18.58
C ALA A 738 -6.21 -6.08 18.38
N TYR A 739 -6.53 -6.73 17.26
CA TYR A 739 -7.88 -7.21 16.96
C TYR A 739 -8.50 -8.14 18.03
N PRO A 740 -7.76 -9.00 18.75
CA PRO A 740 -8.32 -9.79 19.85
C PRO A 740 -8.93 -8.93 20.97
N ASP A 741 -8.42 -7.71 21.17
CA ASP A 741 -8.88 -6.75 22.19
C ASP A 741 -10.05 -5.87 21.68
N ASN A 742 -10.60 -6.15 20.49
CA ASN A 742 -11.71 -5.39 19.93
C ASN A 742 -12.93 -5.43 20.87
N THR A 743 -13.48 -4.27 21.21
CA THR A 743 -14.67 -4.16 22.07
C THR A 743 -15.94 -3.82 21.28
N LEU A 744 -15.82 -3.45 20.01
CA LEU A 744 -16.96 -3.04 19.19
C LEU A 744 -17.50 -4.27 18.46
N LYS A 745 -18.67 -4.75 18.89
CA LYS A 745 -19.34 -5.97 18.39
C LYS A 745 -18.36 -7.14 18.15
N PRO A 746 -17.62 -7.57 19.18
CA PRO A 746 -16.57 -8.59 19.04
C PRO A 746 -17.07 -9.97 18.57
N TRP A 747 -18.38 -10.17 18.58
CA TRP A 747 -19.07 -11.38 18.13
C TRP A 747 -19.39 -11.42 16.62
N LEU A 748 -19.10 -10.37 15.84
CA LEU A 748 -19.32 -10.31 14.40
C LEU A 748 -18.02 -10.41 13.60
N CYS A 749 -18.10 -10.98 12.40
CA CYS A 749 -17.07 -10.81 11.37
C CYS A 749 -16.90 -9.34 11.00
N LYS A 750 -15.69 -8.95 10.61
CA LYS A 750 -15.39 -7.57 10.18
C LYS A 750 -14.67 -7.52 8.84
N ASP A 751 -15.05 -6.56 8.01
CA ASP A 751 -14.36 -6.27 6.76
C ASP A 751 -13.12 -5.40 7.01
N VAL A 752 -12.06 -5.64 6.24
CA VAL A 752 -10.84 -4.83 6.29
C VAL A 752 -10.68 -4.13 4.95
N LYS A 753 -10.74 -2.79 5.00
CA LYS A 753 -10.58 -1.96 3.81
C LYS A 753 -9.19 -2.11 3.19
N ASN A 754 -9.13 -1.96 1.86
CA ASN A 754 -7.89 -1.91 1.11
C ASN A 754 -7.03 -0.69 1.49
N ILE A 755 -5.71 -0.84 1.36
CA ILE A 755 -4.74 0.20 1.74
C ILE A 755 -5.01 1.53 1.03
N ASN A 756 -5.29 1.50 -0.28
CA ASN A 756 -5.65 2.68 -1.07
C ASN A 756 -6.46 2.26 -2.29
N SER A 757 -7.78 2.48 -2.26
CA SER A 757 -8.69 2.10 -3.35
C SER A 757 -8.54 2.94 -4.63
N GLN A 758 -7.84 4.08 -4.56
CA GLN A 758 -7.65 5.00 -5.67
C GLN A 758 -6.30 4.84 -6.38
N SER A 759 -5.45 3.91 -5.93
CA SER A 759 -4.10 3.71 -6.46
C SER A 759 -3.85 2.25 -6.81
N GLU A 760 -3.28 2.01 -7.99
CA GLU A 760 -2.88 0.67 -8.45
C GLU A 760 -1.54 0.20 -7.84
N VAL A 761 -0.97 0.97 -6.91
CA VAL A 761 0.29 0.61 -6.24
C VAL A 761 0.15 -0.66 -5.41
N PHE A 762 -0.99 -0.79 -4.74
CA PHE A 762 -1.33 -1.94 -3.92
C PHE A 762 -2.37 -2.79 -4.65
N GLU A 763 -2.20 -4.10 -4.52
CA GLU A 763 -3.22 -5.04 -4.96
C GLU A 763 -4.44 -4.92 -4.02
N ASN A 764 -5.64 -5.08 -4.56
CA ASN A 764 -6.86 -5.11 -3.74
C ASN A 764 -7.09 -6.53 -3.18
N THR A 765 -7.73 -6.59 -2.03
CA THR A 765 -8.16 -7.81 -1.32
C THR A 765 -9.61 -7.67 -0.92
N SER A 766 -10.18 -8.79 -0.48
CA SER A 766 -11.49 -8.85 0.18
C SER A 766 -11.29 -9.51 1.55
N LEU A 767 -10.40 -8.94 2.38
CA LEU A 767 -10.01 -9.56 3.66
C LEU A 767 -11.14 -9.40 4.69
N VAL A 768 -11.59 -10.53 5.23
CA VAL A 768 -12.55 -10.57 6.34
C VAL A 768 -11.89 -11.19 7.57
N LEU A 769 -12.15 -10.61 8.73
CA LEU A 769 -11.72 -11.11 10.03
C LEU A 769 -12.88 -11.87 10.71
N PRO A 770 -12.59 -13.00 11.39
CA PRO A 770 -13.60 -13.73 12.17
C PRO A 770 -13.98 -12.95 13.44
N PRO A 771 -15.04 -13.35 14.17
CA PRO A 771 -15.34 -12.80 15.48
C PRO A 771 -14.12 -12.84 16.40
N SER A 772 -13.72 -11.68 16.93
CA SER A 772 -12.57 -11.54 17.84
C SER A 772 -12.70 -12.39 19.11
N GLU A 773 -13.92 -12.71 19.55
CA GLU A 773 -14.16 -13.59 20.70
C GLU A 773 -13.56 -15.00 20.51
N ILE A 774 -13.60 -15.54 19.29
CA ILE A 774 -13.02 -16.86 18.99
C ILE A 774 -11.50 -16.81 19.15
N ILE A 775 -10.89 -15.75 18.62
CA ILE A 775 -9.44 -15.52 18.70
C ILE A 775 -9.00 -15.39 20.16
N SER A 776 -9.72 -14.59 20.94
CA SER A 776 -9.44 -14.32 22.35
C SER A 776 -9.67 -15.54 23.23
N PHE A 777 -10.68 -16.37 22.95
CA PHE A 777 -10.94 -17.62 23.67
C PHE A 777 -9.74 -18.60 23.60
N PHE A 778 -9.13 -18.73 22.42
CA PHE A 778 -7.97 -19.59 22.21
C PHE A 778 -6.62 -18.90 22.46
N ASN A 779 -6.63 -17.60 22.79
CA ASN A 779 -5.42 -16.78 22.95
C ASN A 779 -4.48 -16.89 21.72
N LEU A 780 -5.05 -16.80 20.53
CA LEU A 780 -4.30 -16.92 19.28
C LEU A 780 -3.53 -15.64 18.97
N LYS A 781 -2.41 -15.79 18.28
CA LYS A 781 -1.57 -14.69 17.82
C LYS A 781 -1.60 -14.61 16.30
N LEU A 782 -1.65 -13.39 15.77
CA LEU A 782 -1.59 -13.16 14.35
C LEU A 782 -0.18 -13.42 13.81
N ASN A 783 -0.11 -14.21 12.74
CA ASN A 783 1.02 -14.26 11.82
C ASN A 783 0.66 -13.44 10.58
N VAL A 784 1.36 -12.32 10.38
CA VAL A 784 1.07 -11.37 9.29
C VAL A 784 1.60 -11.87 7.93
N SER A 785 2.53 -12.83 7.92
CA SER A 785 3.10 -13.34 6.66
C SER A 785 2.10 -14.12 5.82
N ASP A 786 1.14 -14.77 6.48
CA ASP A 786 0.11 -15.59 5.83
C ASP A 786 -1.29 -15.41 6.44
N LEU A 787 -1.50 -14.30 7.15
CA LEU A 787 -2.78 -13.90 7.77
C LEU A 787 -3.48 -15.06 8.50
N SER A 788 -2.70 -15.82 9.25
CA SER A 788 -3.20 -16.90 10.10
C SER A 788 -3.16 -16.53 11.58
N TRP A 789 -4.12 -17.08 12.34
CA TRP A 789 -4.14 -17.00 13.79
C TRP A 789 -3.63 -18.31 14.36
N GLU A 790 -2.50 -18.22 15.06
CA GLU A 790 -1.70 -19.35 15.51
C GLU A 790 -1.69 -19.49 17.03
N THR A 791 -1.52 -20.72 17.51
CA THR A 791 -1.21 -20.99 18.92
C THR A 791 0.21 -20.53 19.29
N GLN A 792 0.57 -20.56 20.57
CA GLN A 792 1.95 -20.29 21.01
C GLN A 792 2.97 -21.28 20.42
N GLU A 793 2.54 -22.47 20.01
CA GLU A 793 3.36 -23.50 19.37
C GLU A 793 3.45 -23.33 17.84
N LYS A 794 2.94 -22.21 17.29
CA LYS A 794 2.87 -21.90 15.85
C LYS A 794 2.00 -22.86 15.04
N GLU A 795 0.98 -23.42 15.69
CA GLU A 795 -0.03 -24.22 15.01
C GLU A 795 -1.13 -23.30 14.48
N LYS A 796 -1.39 -23.35 13.18
CA LYS A 796 -2.45 -22.54 12.53
C LYS A 796 -3.83 -23.04 12.93
N VAL A 797 -4.67 -22.15 13.43
CA VAL A 797 -6.03 -22.47 13.89
C VAL A 797 -7.07 -21.83 12.99
N ILE A 798 -6.90 -20.55 12.67
CA ILE A 798 -7.75 -19.80 11.74
C ILE A 798 -6.87 -19.25 10.62
N ILE A 799 -7.37 -19.25 9.39
CA ILE A 799 -6.68 -18.66 8.24
C ILE A 799 -7.65 -17.74 7.51
N CYS A 800 -7.22 -16.51 7.25
CA CYS A 800 -7.99 -15.48 6.57
C CYS A 800 -7.41 -15.24 5.18
N ASN A 801 -8.27 -15.14 4.16
CA ASN A 801 -7.82 -14.93 2.79
C ASN A 801 -7.41 -13.48 2.56
N ASN A 802 -6.11 -13.27 2.36
CA ASN A 802 -5.50 -11.98 2.03
C ASN A 802 -4.83 -11.99 0.64
N ASN A 803 -5.26 -12.91 -0.23
CA ASN A 803 -4.82 -12.93 -1.61
C ASN A 803 -5.43 -11.76 -2.37
N LYS A 804 -4.77 -11.39 -3.48
CA LYS A 804 -5.35 -10.45 -4.45
C LYS A 804 -6.75 -10.93 -4.82
N ASN A 805 -7.73 -10.06 -4.66
CA ASN A 805 -9.11 -10.37 -4.92
C ASN A 805 -9.86 -9.13 -5.42
N SER A 806 -10.73 -9.33 -6.41
CA SER A 806 -11.64 -8.34 -6.95
C SER A 806 -13.06 -8.81 -6.71
N TYR A 807 -13.82 -8.01 -5.95
CA TYR A 807 -15.23 -8.23 -5.68
C TYR A 807 -16.07 -8.52 -6.94
N TYR A 808 -15.69 -7.94 -8.08
CA TYR A 808 -16.44 -8.06 -9.33
C TYR A 808 -16.00 -9.19 -10.24
N ARG A 809 -14.77 -9.72 -10.08
CA ARG A 809 -14.20 -10.69 -11.04
C ARG A 809 -13.96 -12.06 -10.43
N ASP A 810 -13.55 -12.12 -9.17
CA ASP A 810 -13.15 -13.37 -8.56
C ASP A 810 -14.38 -14.13 -8.03
N PRO A 811 -14.45 -15.46 -8.27
CA PRO A 811 -15.62 -16.26 -7.94
C PRO A 811 -15.81 -16.46 -6.44
N ILE A 812 -14.76 -16.27 -5.64
CA ILE A 812 -14.77 -16.40 -4.19
C ILE A 812 -13.87 -15.34 -3.55
N GLY A 813 -14.26 -14.82 -2.39
CA GLY A 813 -13.50 -13.83 -1.61
C GLY A 813 -13.97 -13.82 -0.15
N GLY A 814 -13.31 -13.05 0.72
CA GLY A 814 -13.72 -12.96 2.13
C GLY A 814 -13.66 -14.28 2.90
N THR A 815 -12.88 -15.25 2.42
CA THR A 815 -12.87 -16.58 3.01
C THR A 815 -12.08 -16.62 4.31
N VAL A 816 -12.71 -17.17 5.34
CA VAL A 816 -12.08 -17.45 6.63
C VAL A 816 -12.39 -18.88 7.01
N PHE A 817 -11.36 -19.65 7.33
CA PHE A 817 -11.49 -21.05 7.74
C PHE A 817 -10.93 -21.25 9.14
N ILE A 818 -11.61 -22.09 9.93
CA ILE A 818 -11.14 -22.57 11.23
C ILE A 818 -10.98 -24.08 11.18
N ARG A 819 -10.03 -24.62 11.94
CA ARG A 819 -9.97 -26.07 12.15
C ARG A 819 -11.18 -26.57 12.91
N LYS A 820 -11.71 -27.71 12.48
CA LYS A 820 -12.92 -28.28 13.07
C LYS A 820 -12.75 -28.65 14.54
N ASP A 821 -11.62 -29.22 14.94
CA ASP A 821 -11.35 -29.62 16.33
C ASP A 821 -11.35 -28.42 17.30
N PHE A 822 -10.88 -27.25 16.85
CA PHE A 822 -10.98 -26.01 17.62
C PHE A 822 -12.41 -25.47 17.64
N LEU A 823 -13.11 -25.46 16.50
CA LEU A 823 -14.50 -25.02 16.47
C LEU A 823 -15.41 -25.86 17.37
N ASP A 824 -15.26 -27.20 17.32
CA ASP A 824 -16.01 -28.13 18.17
C ASP A 824 -15.79 -27.81 19.66
N LYS A 825 -14.55 -27.52 20.06
CA LYS A 825 -14.22 -27.13 21.43
C LYS A 825 -14.83 -25.79 21.84
N PHE A 826 -14.88 -24.81 20.93
CA PHE A 826 -15.54 -23.53 21.20
C PHE A 826 -17.06 -23.72 21.42
N LEU A 827 -17.67 -24.61 20.63
CA LEU A 827 -19.09 -24.96 20.69
C LEU A 827 -19.51 -25.73 21.96
N GLU A 828 -18.56 -26.21 22.78
CA GLU A 828 -18.88 -26.82 24.09
C GLU A 828 -19.43 -25.78 25.09
N GLU A 829 -19.03 -24.51 24.95
CA GLU A 829 -19.38 -23.42 25.87
C GLU A 829 -20.13 -22.26 25.19
N HIS A 830 -20.09 -22.17 23.86
CA HIS A 830 -20.61 -21.03 23.10
C HIS A 830 -21.51 -21.49 21.93
N THR A 831 -22.35 -20.58 21.46
CA THR A 831 -23.20 -20.79 20.28
C THR A 831 -22.57 -20.09 19.07
N VAL A 832 -22.59 -20.73 17.90
CA VAL A 832 -22.24 -20.10 16.61
C VAL A 832 -23.46 -20.13 15.69
N LYS A 833 -23.80 -18.97 15.16
CA LYS A 833 -24.79 -18.79 14.09
C LYS A 833 -24.10 -18.38 12.80
N TYR A 834 -24.76 -18.63 11.68
CA TYR A 834 -24.38 -18.07 10.40
C TYR A 834 -25.52 -17.24 9.84
N PHE A 835 -25.18 -16.05 9.36
CA PHE A 835 -26.06 -15.18 8.60
C PHE A 835 -25.65 -15.25 7.15
N ALA A 836 -26.60 -15.54 6.26
CA ALA A 836 -26.31 -15.66 4.84
C ALA A 836 -27.24 -14.80 3.99
N PHE A 837 -26.71 -14.24 2.91
CA PHE A 837 -27.49 -13.61 1.85
C PHE A 837 -27.26 -14.34 0.53
N THR A 838 -28.30 -14.44 -0.28
CA THR A 838 -28.21 -15.03 -1.62
C THR A 838 -28.97 -14.21 -2.62
N GLU A 839 -28.52 -14.24 -3.88
CA GLU A 839 -29.28 -13.71 -5.01
C GLU A 839 -28.88 -14.36 -6.33
N ARG A 840 -29.84 -14.47 -7.26
CA ARG A 840 -29.58 -14.92 -8.63
C ARG A 840 -30.09 -13.92 -9.64
N LEU A 841 -29.36 -13.80 -10.74
CA LEU A 841 -29.70 -12.94 -11.86
C LEU A 841 -29.63 -13.71 -13.17
N ILE A 842 -30.60 -13.43 -14.04
CA ILE A 842 -30.55 -13.65 -15.49
C ILE A 842 -31.12 -12.39 -16.18
N PRO A 843 -30.71 -12.04 -17.41
CA PRO A 843 -31.19 -10.86 -18.13
C PRO A 843 -32.72 -10.76 -18.22
N GLU A 844 -33.41 -11.90 -18.38
CA GLU A 844 -34.86 -11.95 -18.57
C GLU A 844 -35.66 -11.51 -17.34
N THR A 845 -35.10 -11.65 -16.14
CA THR A 845 -35.79 -11.34 -14.88
C THR A 845 -35.09 -10.27 -14.05
N GLY A 846 -33.85 -9.91 -14.38
CA GLY A 846 -32.95 -9.25 -13.44
C GLY A 846 -32.70 -10.16 -12.23
N TYR A 847 -32.48 -9.56 -11.05
CA TYR A 847 -32.40 -10.30 -9.79
C TYR A 847 -33.77 -10.88 -9.41
N ALA A 848 -33.83 -12.18 -9.15
CA ALA A 848 -35.09 -12.86 -8.82
C ALA A 848 -35.43 -12.76 -7.33
N ASP A 849 -36.56 -12.13 -7.01
CA ASP A 849 -37.10 -11.97 -5.64
C ASP A 849 -37.23 -13.30 -4.88
N GLU A 850 -37.49 -14.41 -5.58
CA GLU A 850 -37.63 -15.73 -4.94
C GLU A 850 -36.33 -16.28 -4.37
N THR A 851 -35.18 -15.81 -4.86
CA THR A 851 -33.85 -16.26 -4.43
C THR A 851 -33.02 -15.15 -3.80
N SER A 852 -33.54 -13.92 -3.77
CA SER A 852 -33.01 -12.82 -2.95
C SER A 852 -33.44 -13.01 -1.49
N LEU A 853 -32.65 -13.77 -0.73
CA LEU A 853 -33.03 -14.29 0.59
C LEU A 853 -31.95 -14.00 1.63
N HIS A 854 -32.39 -13.72 2.85
CA HIS A 854 -31.55 -13.71 4.04
C HIS A 854 -31.86 -14.92 4.91
N PHE A 855 -30.82 -15.59 5.42
CA PHE A 855 -30.92 -16.77 6.26
C PHE A 855 -30.25 -16.57 7.62
N GLU A 856 -30.84 -17.16 8.65
CA GLU A 856 -30.18 -17.44 9.93
C GLU A 856 -30.05 -18.96 10.06
N ILE A 857 -28.83 -19.44 10.30
CA ILE A 857 -28.49 -20.86 10.30
C ILE A 857 -27.83 -21.19 11.63
N ILE A 858 -28.31 -22.25 12.29
CA ILE A 858 -27.78 -22.74 13.56
C ILE A 858 -27.64 -24.26 13.46
N ASN A 859 -26.47 -24.79 13.84
CA ASN A 859 -26.18 -26.24 13.81
C ASN A 859 -26.48 -26.89 12.43
N GLY A 860 -26.09 -26.21 11.34
CA GLY A 860 -26.29 -26.68 9.97
C GLY A 860 -27.76 -26.71 9.52
N LYS A 861 -28.65 -25.97 10.18
CA LYS A 861 -30.07 -25.88 9.83
C LYS A 861 -30.51 -24.44 9.72
N ILE A 862 -31.24 -24.12 8.65
CA ILE A 862 -31.90 -22.82 8.49
C ILE A 862 -33.01 -22.71 9.53
N VAL A 863 -32.91 -21.72 10.43
CA VAL A 863 -33.90 -21.44 11.47
C VAL A 863 -34.78 -20.24 11.14
N LYS A 864 -34.28 -19.29 10.33
CA LYS A 864 -35.05 -18.19 9.76
C LYS A 864 -34.70 -17.97 8.30
N GLU A 865 -35.70 -17.56 7.52
CA GLU A 865 -35.59 -17.16 6.13
C GLU A 865 -36.51 -15.94 5.91
N ILE A 866 -35.97 -14.87 5.36
CA ILE A 866 -36.73 -13.66 4.99
C ILE A 866 -36.35 -13.24 3.57
N LYS A 867 -37.29 -12.63 2.84
CA LYS A 867 -37.02 -12.07 1.53
C LYS A 867 -36.30 -10.74 1.67
N ASN A 868 -35.35 -10.48 0.77
CA ASN A 868 -34.80 -9.15 0.54
C ASN A 868 -35.85 -8.32 -0.21
N ALA A 869 -36.86 -7.81 0.50
CA ALA A 869 -37.91 -7.02 -0.12
C ALA A 869 -37.30 -5.77 -0.76
N GLY A 870 -37.40 -5.63 -2.09
CA GLY A 870 -36.95 -4.45 -2.81
C GLY A 870 -37.62 -3.18 -2.28
N GLY A 871 -36.89 -2.40 -1.49
CA GLY A 871 -36.94 -0.93 -1.40
C GLY A 871 -38.24 -0.17 -1.06
N TYR A 872 -39.43 -0.77 -1.02
CA TYR A 872 -40.70 -0.02 -0.89
C TYR A 872 -41.61 -0.48 0.24
N GLY A 873 -41.09 -1.22 1.22
CA GLY A 873 -41.71 -1.25 2.53
C GLY A 873 -41.35 0.05 3.24
N ARG A 874 -42.36 0.89 3.57
CA ARG A 874 -42.19 1.99 4.54
C ARG A 874 -41.26 1.48 5.63
N ARG A 875 -40.11 2.14 5.86
CA ARG A 875 -39.32 1.94 7.07
C ARG A 875 -40.32 2.00 8.21
N ASN A 876 -40.73 0.85 8.74
CA ASN A 876 -41.25 0.80 10.08
C ASN A 876 -40.01 1.08 10.89
N SER A 877 -39.77 2.36 11.12
CA SER A 877 -38.82 2.79 12.13
C SER A 877 -39.23 1.98 13.36
N GLU A 878 -38.36 1.08 13.81
CA GLU A 878 -38.50 0.59 15.18
C GLU A 878 -38.60 1.86 16.01
N SER A 879 -39.76 2.06 16.63
CA SER A 879 -40.03 3.25 17.41
C SER A 879 -39.06 3.23 18.58
N ASN A 880 -37.89 3.87 18.48
CA ASN A 880 -37.04 4.05 19.63
C ASN A 880 -37.77 5.06 20.53
N PRO A 881 -38.38 4.65 21.66
CA PRO A 881 -39.40 5.44 22.34
C PRO A 881 -38.82 6.67 23.04
N LEU A 882 -37.50 6.86 23.03
CA LEU A 882 -36.79 7.98 23.65
C LEU A 882 -37.38 9.34 23.27
N CYS A 883 -37.78 9.52 22.02
CA CYS A 883 -38.39 10.76 21.53
C CYS A 883 -39.84 10.98 22.00
N SER A 884 -40.61 9.92 22.22
CA SER A 884 -41.98 10.03 22.74
C SER A 884 -42.02 10.36 24.24
N VAL A 885 -40.93 10.07 24.95
CA VAL A 885 -40.78 10.29 26.40
C VAL A 885 -40.07 11.61 26.71
N CYS A 886 -39.35 12.17 25.74
CA CYS A 886 -38.62 13.42 25.91
C CYS A 886 -39.60 14.61 25.91
N PRO A 887 -39.65 15.41 26.99
CA PRO A 887 -40.65 16.48 27.16
C PRO A 887 -40.47 17.65 26.18
N HIS A 888 -39.41 17.60 25.37
CA HIS A 888 -38.99 18.66 24.47
C HIS A 888 -39.21 18.29 22.99
N THR A 889 -39.81 17.13 22.69
CA THR A 889 -39.95 16.60 21.31
C THR A 889 -41.39 16.27 20.96
N ASN A 890 -42.36 17.06 21.43
CA ASN A 890 -43.75 17.00 20.93
C ASN A 890 -43.82 17.47 19.46
N ILE A 891 -43.23 16.68 18.58
CA ILE A 891 -43.29 16.82 17.14
C ILE A 891 -44.50 15.97 16.74
N ILE A 892 -45.58 16.63 16.34
CA ILE A 892 -46.73 15.94 15.78
C ILE A 892 -46.27 15.42 14.41
N GLU A 893 -46.26 14.09 14.23
CA GLU A 893 -46.11 13.44 12.91
C GLU A 893 -47.33 13.75 12.03
N ASN A 894 -47.53 15.01 11.67
CA ASN A 894 -48.55 15.45 10.73
C ASN A 894 -47.87 16.32 9.67
N GLU A 895 -46.97 15.72 8.91
CA GLU A 895 -46.68 16.07 7.54
C GLU A 895 -45.84 14.89 7.00
N SER A 896 -46.46 14.12 6.12
CA SER A 896 -45.73 13.24 5.21
C SER A 896 -44.61 14.05 4.55
N ASP A 897 -43.42 13.46 4.46
CA ASP A 897 -42.33 13.96 3.62
C ASP A 897 -42.84 14.29 2.22
N ASP A 898 -43.13 15.58 1.98
CA ASP A 898 -43.14 16.19 0.65
C ASP A 898 -41.71 16.65 0.30
N SER A 899 -40.70 15.82 0.60
CA SER A 899 -39.30 16.05 0.22
C SER A 899 -39.12 16.07 -1.31
N GLN A 900 -40.07 15.52 -2.07
CA GLN A 900 -40.05 15.58 -3.53
C GLN A 900 -40.42 16.96 -4.10
N LEU A 901 -41.10 17.82 -3.35
CA LEU A 901 -41.51 19.15 -3.84
C LEU A 901 -40.42 20.21 -3.63
N SER A 902 -39.62 20.12 -2.56
CA SER A 902 -38.51 21.06 -2.32
C SER A 902 -37.32 20.84 -3.25
N ASP A 903 -37.05 19.59 -3.62
CA ASP A 903 -35.94 19.25 -4.53
C ASP A 903 -36.22 19.71 -5.96
N VAL A 904 -37.49 19.66 -6.41
CA VAL A 904 -37.93 20.17 -7.72
C VAL A 904 -37.87 21.69 -7.77
N GLU A 905 -38.23 22.39 -6.68
CA GLU A 905 -38.16 23.85 -6.62
C GLU A 905 -36.70 24.35 -6.56
N TRP A 906 -35.79 23.61 -5.89
CA TRP A 906 -34.36 23.87 -5.91
C TRP A 906 -33.74 23.58 -7.29
N LEU A 907 -34.09 22.45 -7.93
CA LEU A 907 -33.65 22.12 -9.30
C LEU A 907 -34.11 23.18 -10.30
N ASN A 908 -35.38 23.59 -10.23
CA ASN A 908 -35.93 24.61 -11.12
C ASN A 908 -35.25 25.97 -10.90
N ASN A 909 -35.00 26.36 -9.64
CA ASN A 909 -34.25 27.58 -9.34
C ASN A 909 -32.80 27.52 -9.81
N MET A 910 -32.17 26.34 -9.79
CA MET A 910 -30.82 26.12 -10.30
C MET A 910 -30.81 26.19 -11.83
N LEU A 911 -31.74 25.51 -12.52
CA LEU A 911 -31.86 25.50 -13.99
C LEU A 911 -32.14 26.90 -14.57
N VAL A 912 -32.98 27.69 -13.90
CA VAL A 912 -33.24 29.11 -14.23
C VAL A 912 -31.98 29.96 -14.05
N LYS A 913 -31.16 29.68 -13.04
CA LYS A 913 -29.87 30.36 -12.81
C LYS A 913 -28.83 30.09 -13.90
N TYR A 914 -28.94 28.95 -14.60
CA TYR A 914 -28.09 28.56 -15.74
C TYR A 914 -28.70 28.88 -17.12
N GLY A 915 -29.85 29.56 -17.18
CA GLY A 915 -30.42 30.08 -18.43
C GLY A 915 -31.18 29.05 -19.28
N ILE A 916 -31.61 27.93 -18.70
CA ILE A 916 -32.46 26.95 -19.36
C ILE A 916 -33.92 27.29 -19.00
N VAL A 917 -34.65 27.88 -19.95
CA VAL A 917 -36.07 28.22 -19.80
C VAL A 917 -36.89 27.23 -20.63
N ASP A 918 -37.77 26.50 -19.94
CA ASP A 918 -38.97 25.78 -20.41
C ASP A 918 -38.98 25.23 -21.85
N ASP A 919 -38.73 23.92 -21.98
CA ASP A 919 -39.38 23.03 -22.94
C ASP A 919 -39.38 21.60 -22.34
N ILE A 920 -40.18 21.38 -21.29
CA ILE A 920 -40.47 20.04 -20.75
C ILE A 920 -41.98 19.86 -20.66
N ASP A 921 -42.60 19.68 -21.81
CA ASP A 921 -43.84 18.91 -21.96
C ASP A 921 -43.47 17.68 -22.79
N THR A 922 -43.04 16.59 -22.13
CA THR A 922 -43.01 15.17 -22.55
C THR A 922 -41.76 14.42 -22.05
N ILE A 923 -41.77 13.97 -20.78
CA ILE A 923 -41.09 12.74 -20.38
C ILE A 923 -42.05 11.96 -19.49
N ASP A 924 -42.57 10.86 -20.04
CA ASP A 924 -43.51 9.92 -19.41
C ASP A 924 -42.77 9.09 -18.34
N GLU A 925 -43.46 8.77 -17.23
CA GLU A 925 -43.00 8.04 -16.04
C GLU A 925 -42.65 6.56 -16.27
N LYS A 926 -41.84 6.22 -17.27
CA LYS A 926 -41.54 4.81 -17.58
C LYS A 926 -40.09 4.37 -17.65
N ASP A 927 -39.14 5.23 -17.32
CA ASP A 927 -37.75 4.82 -17.14
C ASP A 927 -37.19 5.44 -15.85
N PHE A 928 -37.49 4.78 -14.72
CA PHE A 928 -36.68 4.80 -13.50
C PHE A 928 -36.72 3.41 -12.85
#